data_AF-A4FLJ3-F1
#
_entry.id   AF-A4FLJ3-F1
#
_cell.length_a   1.000
_cell.length_b   1.000
_cell.length_c   1.000
_cell.angle_alpha   90.00
_cell.angle_beta   90.00
_cell.angle_gamma   90.00
#
_symmetry.space_group_name_H-M   'P 1'
#
loop_
_entity.id
_entity.type
_entity.pdbx_description
1 polymer ?
#
loop_
_entity_poly.entity_id
_entity_poly.type
_entity_poly.pdbx_seq_one_letter_code
_entity_poly.pdbx_strand_id
1 'polypeptide(L)'
;MQASSFLRTPPLPSRTGPSAPQELQQMAEDAPTTTEPPAPLRPQRPRSGGVLLAHRTFFAGPSTLAPDELYSRARRGAVLRERERVTLEPHTRLTTNTYFGRFAASHWQRWTEIGVVEVTALVHGAGRVSVAASDSSGDQRTVSTTVVAGPEEQAVRLTARIDRFVDGGALWLDVETDDEQVTVENVRWLVQAPRTPRPTALVISTRNRPDHCVDALVELVRDTELLGRLDSVHVVDQGEDRAEDHSRFGFVSRVLGPKLHYLRQQNLGIAGGFSRGLAESVRCRGRVNTLLIDDDVRLEPETLSRLMTFAACTAEPSLVGGQLLCELHPDQLDPVLAGSGPDLTGLGTAPAGGPVPQVSGPAAQSLDPGAPASVLRRTLDRREDAASNAGWCCLVPSEVAARIGYPLPFFQQWDDVEFGLRARAAGYPTIALPGAGVWHGDSRWRSQDDHAGYFHLRNGLITAGLHGGFGVAVVARRMLGALVEDLVSMRYGLAATRIRAVEDFLRGPEGLDDGGIEAAVLVAKLRAEFPETHCVPAVEVPGEVALCAAGPAPRRPRLAMLARLVAHLCNRPAGSAAIQAADEKWWHVSRFRTAVVTDPSQRGVRVRRFDRELMLRLCRRSALVLWRFLRHGARTAHRYRETASTLSSPANWERLFSGPAR
;
A
#
# COMPACT_ATOMS: atom_id res chain seq x y z
N MET A 1 11.25 -66.67 25.15
CA MET A 1 12.29 -66.55 24.12
C MET A 1 12.87 -65.14 24.25
N GLN A 2 13.88 -64.85 25.09
CA GLN A 2 15.33 -65.13 24.96
C GLN A 2 15.89 -64.70 23.58
N ALA A 3 16.97 -63.93 23.42
CA ALA A 3 17.99 -63.42 24.34
C ALA A 3 18.83 -62.28 23.71
N SER A 4 19.59 -61.58 24.56
CA SER A 4 20.55 -60.48 24.31
C SER A 4 21.85 -60.87 23.60
N SER A 5 22.56 -59.88 23.02
CA SER A 5 23.98 -59.48 23.33
C SER A 5 24.39 -58.32 22.38
N PHE A 6 24.87 -57.14 22.80
CA PHE A 6 26.12 -56.73 23.46
C PHE A 6 27.36 -56.55 22.53
N LEU A 7 27.89 -55.31 22.54
CA LEU A 7 29.30 -54.86 22.53
C LEU A 7 29.92 -54.17 21.29
N ARG A 8 30.32 -52.91 21.58
CA ARG A 8 31.65 -52.28 21.42
C ARG A 8 32.08 -51.64 20.09
N THR A 9 32.39 -50.36 20.24
CA THR A 9 33.26 -49.46 19.45
C THR A 9 34.70 -49.95 19.34
N PRO A 10 35.39 -49.63 18.22
CA PRO A 10 36.85 -49.61 18.13
C PRO A 10 37.45 -48.18 18.03
N PRO A 11 38.77 -48.00 18.28
CA PRO A 11 39.39 -46.72 18.64
C PRO A 11 40.09 -45.98 17.47
N LEU A 12 40.32 -44.68 17.67
CA LEU A 12 41.15 -43.79 16.85
C LEU A 12 42.66 -44.11 17.02
N PRO A 13 43.46 -44.06 15.93
CA PRO A 13 44.92 -44.07 16.05
C PRO A 13 45.49 -42.65 16.11
N SER A 14 46.52 -42.50 16.96
CA SER A 14 47.40 -41.35 17.09
C SER A 14 48.68 -41.55 16.27
N ARG A 15 49.19 -40.49 15.62
CA ARG A 15 50.63 -40.19 15.38
C ARG A 15 50.78 -38.92 14.49
N THR A 16 51.30 -37.83 15.07
CA THR A 16 52.62 -37.20 14.81
C THR A 16 52.75 -36.45 13.48
N GLY A 17 53.05 -35.14 13.57
CA GLY A 17 53.21 -34.22 12.43
C GLY A 17 54.50 -34.39 11.62
N PRO A 18 54.70 -33.52 10.61
CA PRO A 18 55.83 -32.58 10.69
C PRO A 18 55.56 -31.17 10.13
N SER A 19 56.20 -30.19 10.79
CA SER A 19 56.81 -28.93 10.34
C SER A 19 56.34 -28.21 9.06
N ALA A 20 55.94 -26.94 9.24
CA ALA A 20 55.82 -25.91 8.20
C ALA A 20 57.19 -25.32 7.80
N PRO A 21 57.38 -24.87 6.54
CA PRO A 21 58.57 -24.09 6.16
C PRO A 21 58.43 -22.62 6.56
N GLN A 22 59.47 -22.10 7.21
CA GLN A 22 59.76 -20.69 7.41
C GLN A 22 60.11 -20.04 6.07
N GLU A 23 59.23 -19.20 5.54
CA GLU A 23 59.56 -18.16 4.55
C GLU A 23 58.31 -17.30 4.37
N LEU A 24 58.20 -16.23 5.16
CA LEU A 24 57.34 -15.04 4.97
C LEU A 24 57.36 -14.10 6.20
N GLN A 25 58.44 -14.14 6.99
CA GLN A 25 58.59 -13.36 8.21
C GLN A 25 59.81 -12.43 8.13
N GLN A 26 59.87 -11.63 7.07
CA GLN A 26 60.77 -10.49 6.94
C GLN A 26 60.35 -9.66 5.72
N MET A 27 59.34 -8.81 5.88
CA MET A 27 59.00 -7.67 5.00
C MET A 27 57.74 -6.95 5.53
N ALA A 28 57.77 -6.52 6.79
CA ALA A 28 56.72 -5.66 7.36
C ALA A 28 57.22 -4.92 8.62
N GLU A 29 58.38 -4.28 8.53
CA GLU A 29 58.83 -3.28 9.52
C GLU A 29 59.13 -2.00 8.73
N ASP A 30 58.13 -1.14 8.60
CA ASP A 30 58.22 0.33 8.49
C ASP A 30 56.89 0.93 7.97
N ALA A 31 55.95 1.24 8.87
CA ALA A 31 54.88 2.22 8.64
C ALA A 31 54.30 2.73 9.98
N PRO A 32 53.88 4.01 10.08
CA PRO A 32 53.72 4.70 11.36
C PRO A 32 52.40 4.36 12.08
N THR A 33 52.50 4.22 13.40
CA THR A 33 51.45 3.91 14.35
C THR A 33 50.67 5.15 14.75
N THR A 34 49.41 5.30 14.33
CA THR A 34 48.38 6.08 15.05
C THR A 34 47.00 5.84 14.43
N THR A 35 46.19 4.98 15.05
CA THR A 35 44.73 5.13 15.18
C THR A 35 44.25 4.08 16.18
N GLU A 36 43.83 4.52 17.37
CA GLU A 36 43.11 3.66 18.32
C GLU A 36 41.82 3.14 17.64
N PRO A 37 41.50 1.83 17.77
CA PRO A 37 40.20 1.33 17.32
C PRO A 37 39.09 1.95 18.20
N PRO A 38 37.94 2.33 17.62
CA PRO A 38 36.84 2.90 18.39
C PRO A 38 36.38 1.90 19.45
N ALA A 39 36.32 2.35 20.70
CA ALA A 39 35.85 1.54 21.81
C ALA A 39 34.46 0.95 21.50
N PRO A 40 34.20 -0.33 21.82
CA PRO A 40 32.87 -0.91 21.64
C PRO A 40 31.88 -0.10 22.47
N LEU A 41 30.86 0.45 21.79
CA LEU A 41 29.71 1.12 22.41
C LEU A 41 29.12 0.19 23.47
N ARG A 42 29.36 0.49 24.74
CA ARG A 42 28.63 -0.15 25.84
C ARG A 42 27.13 0.07 25.59
N PRO A 43 26.28 -0.97 25.64
CA PRO A 43 24.85 -0.78 25.53
C PRO A 43 24.39 0.08 26.71
N GLN A 44 24.07 1.34 26.43
CA GLN A 44 23.33 2.16 27.38
C GLN A 44 22.01 1.41 27.66
N ARG A 45 21.70 1.14 28.93
CA ARG A 45 20.39 0.61 29.33
C ARG A 45 19.32 1.51 28.68
N PRO A 46 18.36 0.96 27.90
CA PRO A 46 17.31 1.78 27.35
C PRO A 46 16.57 2.46 28.50
N ARG A 47 16.44 3.79 28.44
CA ARG A 47 15.50 4.51 29.30
C ARG A 47 14.12 3.94 28.98
N SER A 48 13.45 3.35 29.98
CA SER A 48 12.12 2.78 29.82
C SER A 48 11.19 3.82 29.18
N GLY A 49 10.57 3.48 28.06
CA GLY A 49 9.50 4.30 27.50
C GLY A 49 8.34 4.36 28.50
N GLY A 50 7.64 5.49 28.56
CA GLY A 50 6.45 5.63 29.40
C GLY A 50 5.29 4.74 28.92
N VAL A 51 4.15 4.88 29.59
CA VAL A 51 2.89 4.29 29.10
C VAL A 51 2.44 5.05 27.86
N LEU A 52 2.14 4.33 26.78
CA LEU A 52 1.62 4.89 25.54
C LEU A 52 0.19 4.40 25.27
N LEU A 53 -0.63 5.30 24.72
CA LEU A 53 -1.91 4.95 24.14
C LEU A 53 -1.69 4.24 22.81
N ALA A 54 -2.00 2.94 22.76
CA ALA A 54 -1.90 2.12 21.56
C ALA A 54 -3.13 2.24 20.66
N HIS A 55 -4.31 2.34 21.27
CA HIS A 55 -5.60 2.31 20.57
C HIS A 55 -6.67 2.94 21.46
N ARG A 56 -7.50 3.84 20.93
CA ARG A 56 -8.82 4.22 21.45
C ARG A 56 -9.90 3.41 20.76
N THR A 57 -10.82 2.84 21.53
CA THR A 57 -11.98 2.14 20.96
C THR A 57 -13.11 3.13 20.82
N PHE A 58 -13.43 3.47 19.56
CA PHE A 58 -14.64 4.19 19.21
C PHE A 58 -15.79 3.22 18.91
N PHE A 59 -17.02 3.72 18.98
CA PHE A 59 -18.22 2.92 18.73
C PHE A 59 -18.98 3.31 17.46
N ALA A 60 -18.68 4.48 16.88
CA ALA A 60 -19.27 5.03 15.67
C ALA A 60 -18.23 5.68 14.74
N GLY A 61 -18.56 5.79 13.46
CA GLY A 61 -17.70 6.39 12.44
C GLY A 61 -17.45 7.88 12.62
N PRO A 62 -16.36 8.45 12.03
CA PRO A 62 -16.09 9.88 12.07
C PRO A 62 -17.03 10.68 11.17
N SER A 63 -17.77 10.01 10.28
CA SER A 63 -18.76 10.61 9.39
C SER A 63 -19.94 9.67 9.19
N THR A 64 -21.07 10.20 8.77
CA THR A 64 -22.28 9.43 8.43
C THR A 64 -22.12 8.54 7.20
N LEU A 65 -21.03 8.69 6.45
CA LEU A 65 -20.71 7.86 5.29
C LEU A 65 -19.91 6.61 5.68
N ALA A 66 -19.30 6.58 6.87
CA ALA A 66 -18.64 5.39 7.41
C ALA A 66 -19.64 4.57 8.24
N PRO A 67 -19.86 3.28 7.93
CA PRO A 67 -20.76 2.44 8.73
C PRO A 67 -20.26 2.25 10.16
N ASP A 68 -21.14 2.45 11.15
CA ASP A 68 -20.82 2.26 12.58
C ASP A 68 -20.43 0.81 12.89
N GLU A 69 -20.89 -0.16 12.10
CA GLU A 69 -20.56 -1.58 12.25
C GLU A 69 -19.08 -1.91 11.99
N LEU A 70 -18.29 -0.95 11.49
CA LEU A 70 -16.83 -1.03 11.44
C LEU A 70 -16.17 -0.83 12.80
N TYR A 71 -16.91 -0.30 13.78
CA TYR A 71 -16.44 0.05 15.12
C TYR A 71 -17.08 -0.84 16.18
N SER A 72 -18.41 -0.99 16.15
CA SER A 72 -19.12 -1.79 17.14
C SER A 72 -20.40 -2.43 16.60
N ARG A 73 -20.84 -3.56 17.17
CA ARG A 73 -22.04 -4.28 16.75
C ARG A 73 -22.84 -4.81 17.92
N ALA A 74 -24.14 -4.59 17.87
CA ALA A 74 -25.06 -5.30 18.74
C ALA A 74 -25.23 -6.73 18.21
N ARG A 75 -24.80 -7.73 18.98
CA ARG A 75 -25.08 -9.15 18.72
C ARG A 75 -26.51 -9.51 19.10
N ARG A 76 -27.04 -8.81 20.11
CA ARG A 76 -28.41 -8.92 20.62
C ARG A 76 -28.78 -7.59 21.27
N GLY A 77 -30.06 -7.25 21.25
CA GLY A 77 -30.59 -6.05 21.93
C GLY A 77 -30.37 -4.78 21.13
N ALA A 78 -30.45 -3.64 21.81
CA ALA A 78 -30.41 -2.31 21.20
C ALA A 78 -29.28 -1.47 21.82
N VAL A 79 -28.63 -0.68 20.98
CA VAL A 79 -27.52 0.19 21.40
C VAL A 79 -27.69 1.58 20.80
N LEU A 80 -27.39 2.60 21.60
CA LEU A 80 -27.20 3.97 21.13
C LEU A 80 -25.69 4.21 21.03
N ARG A 81 -25.23 4.57 19.83
CA ARG A 81 -23.80 4.80 19.56
C ARG A 81 -23.53 6.28 19.37
N GLU A 82 -22.51 6.74 20.07
CA GLU A 82 -21.77 7.94 19.77
C GLU A 82 -20.33 7.54 19.46
N ARG A 83 -19.47 8.49 19.07
CA ARG A 83 -18.09 8.14 18.70
C ARG A 83 -17.31 7.55 19.86
N GLU A 84 -17.32 8.21 21.02
CA GLU A 84 -16.54 7.84 22.21
C GLU A 84 -17.36 7.15 23.31
N ARG A 85 -18.67 7.03 23.10
CA ARG A 85 -19.65 6.54 24.07
C ARG A 85 -20.59 5.53 23.39
N VAL A 86 -20.95 4.48 24.11
CA VAL A 86 -22.04 3.58 23.72
C VAL A 86 -22.91 3.28 24.92
N THR A 87 -24.22 3.33 24.72
CA THR A 87 -25.22 2.97 25.71
C THR A 87 -25.96 1.72 25.25
N LEU A 88 -25.97 0.68 26.10
CA LEU A 88 -26.61 -0.60 25.87
C LEU A 88 -27.88 -0.67 26.72
N GLU A 89 -29.02 -0.95 26.08
CA GLU A 89 -30.28 -1.24 26.78
C GLU A 89 -30.19 -2.57 27.56
N PRO A 90 -31.10 -2.85 28.51
CA PRO A 90 -31.18 -4.16 29.16
C PRO A 90 -31.20 -5.34 28.16
N HIS A 91 -30.65 -6.48 28.56
CA HIS A 91 -30.54 -7.71 27.76
C HIS A 91 -29.83 -7.57 26.41
N THR A 92 -28.84 -6.69 26.34
CA THR A 92 -28.07 -6.36 25.14
C THR A 92 -26.66 -6.93 25.23
N ARG A 93 -26.12 -7.32 24.09
CA ARG A 93 -24.73 -7.73 23.94
C ARG A 93 -24.08 -6.94 22.81
N LEU A 94 -23.06 -6.17 23.14
CA LEU A 94 -22.23 -5.43 22.19
C LEU A 94 -20.88 -6.13 22.03
N THR A 95 -20.39 -6.18 20.79
CA THR A 95 -19.01 -6.55 20.49
C THR A 95 -18.30 -5.45 19.72
N THR A 96 -17.02 -5.28 20.02
CA THR A 96 -16.08 -4.47 19.22
C THR A 96 -15.15 -5.37 18.39
N ASN A 97 -15.49 -6.65 18.21
CA ASN A 97 -14.85 -7.54 17.24
C ASN A 97 -15.21 -7.14 15.80
N THR A 98 -14.70 -5.98 15.39
CA THR A 98 -14.95 -5.27 14.14
C THR A 98 -13.61 -4.81 13.55
N TYR A 99 -13.63 -4.12 12.42
CA TYR A 99 -12.38 -3.69 11.78
C TYR A 99 -11.58 -2.69 12.63
N PHE A 100 -12.20 -1.58 13.06
CA PHE A 100 -11.54 -0.57 13.89
C PHE A 100 -11.60 -0.90 15.38
N GLY A 101 -12.53 -1.73 15.85
CA GLY A 101 -12.68 -2.04 17.28
C GLY A 101 -11.66 -3.02 17.85
N ARG A 102 -10.91 -3.71 17.00
CA ARG A 102 -9.93 -4.74 17.42
C ARG A 102 -8.53 -4.17 17.64
N PHE A 103 -7.84 -4.76 18.60
CA PHE A 103 -6.41 -4.62 18.81
C PHE A 103 -5.67 -5.78 18.11
N ALA A 104 -4.78 -5.48 17.17
CA ALA A 104 -4.10 -6.44 16.29
C ALA A 104 -3.02 -7.30 17.00
N ALA A 105 -3.43 -8.09 18.00
CA ALA A 105 -2.55 -8.82 18.92
C ALA A 105 -1.46 -9.66 18.23
N SER A 106 -1.77 -10.31 17.11
CA SER A 106 -0.79 -11.07 16.32
C SER A 106 0.38 -10.23 15.79
N HIS A 107 0.11 -8.99 15.38
CA HIS A 107 1.13 -8.09 14.86
C HIS A 107 1.98 -7.53 16.00
N TRP A 108 1.34 -7.18 17.12
CA TRP A 108 2.05 -6.77 18.34
C TRP A 108 2.97 -7.89 18.84
N GLN A 109 2.49 -9.13 18.92
CA GLN A 109 3.33 -10.26 19.36
C GLN A 109 4.50 -10.52 18.42
N ARG A 110 4.31 -10.37 17.10
CA ARG A 110 5.33 -10.70 16.12
C ARG A 110 6.44 -9.66 16.01
N TRP A 111 6.08 -8.38 16.10
CA TRP A 111 6.95 -7.28 15.68
C TRP A 111 7.39 -6.36 16.82
N THR A 112 6.84 -6.53 18.03
CA THR A 112 7.15 -5.68 19.19
C THR A 112 7.66 -6.50 20.37
N GLU A 113 8.18 -5.81 21.39
CA GLU A 113 8.57 -6.40 22.68
C GLU A 113 7.41 -6.40 23.70
N ILE A 114 6.20 -6.00 23.29
CA ILE A 114 5.05 -5.84 24.18
C ILE A 114 4.39 -7.19 24.49
N GLY A 115 4.50 -7.63 25.75
CA GLY A 115 3.88 -8.87 26.23
C GLY A 115 2.51 -8.72 26.89
N VAL A 116 2.10 -7.49 27.24
CA VAL A 116 0.85 -7.20 27.95
C VAL A 116 0.26 -5.89 27.45
N VAL A 117 -1.06 -5.85 27.30
CA VAL A 117 -1.83 -4.62 27.08
C VAL A 117 -2.83 -4.44 28.22
N GLU A 118 -2.98 -3.21 28.67
CA GLU A 118 -3.97 -2.80 29.65
C GLU A 118 -5.13 -2.10 28.95
N VAL A 119 -6.36 -2.40 29.35
CA VAL A 119 -7.57 -1.75 28.85
C VAL A 119 -8.23 -1.00 29.98
N THR A 120 -8.45 0.30 29.79
CA THR A 120 -9.19 1.14 30.73
C THR A 120 -10.47 1.68 30.10
N ALA A 121 -11.55 1.76 30.86
CA ALA A 121 -12.82 2.34 30.41
C ALA A 121 -13.55 3.02 31.57
N LEU A 122 -14.39 3.99 31.26
CA LEU A 122 -15.39 4.53 32.20
C LEU A 122 -16.71 3.82 31.93
N VAL A 123 -17.33 3.30 32.99
CA VAL A 123 -18.55 2.48 32.87
C VAL A 123 -19.57 2.94 33.90
N HIS A 124 -20.82 3.09 33.46
CA HIS A 124 -21.97 3.43 34.30
C HIS A 124 -23.05 2.37 34.16
N GLY A 125 -23.73 2.03 35.25
CA GLY A 125 -24.81 1.03 35.28
C GLY A 125 -24.31 -0.37 35.65
N ALA A 126 -25.16 -1.38 35.45
CA ALA A 126 -24.88 -2.75 35.86
C ALA A 126 -24.79 -3.73 34.68
N GLY A 127 -23.68 -4.45 34.61
CA GLY A 127 -23.44 -5.43 33.56
C GLY A 127 -22.01 -5.98 33.59
N ARG A 128 -21.60 -6.58 32.48
CA ARG A 128 -20.30 -7.25 32.34
C ARG A 128 -19.51 -6.60 31.23
N VAL A 129 -18.27 -6.24 31.54
CA VAL A 129 -17.28 -5.78 30.56
C VAL A 129 -16.17 -6.83 30.48
N SER A 130 -15.77 -7.19 29.28
CA SER A 130 -14.75 -8.21 29.06
C SER A 130 -13.82 -7.88 27.91
N VAL A 131 -12.56 -8.27 28.07
CA VAL A 131 -11.62 -8.38 26.96
C VAL A 131 -11.70 -9.80 26.43
N ALA A 132 -11.99 -9.93 25.15
CA ALA A 132 -12.02 -11.20 24.44
C ALA A 132 -10.92 -11.26 23.38
N ALA A 133 -10.64 -12.47 22.90
CA ALA A 133 -9.58 -12.76 21.94
C ALA A 133 -10.03 -13.81 20.91
N SER A 134 -9.42 -13.78 19.73
CA SER A 134 -9.46 -14.88 18.76
C SER A 134 -8.08 -15.48 18.55
N ASP A 135 -8.01 -16.68 18.00
CA ASP A 135 -6.79 -17.25 17.41
C ASP A 135 -6.76 -17.12 15.88
N SER A 136 -5.79 -17.75 15.22
CA SER A 136 -5.63 -17.74 13.76
C SER A 136 -6.75 -18.45 12.98
N SER A 137 -7.57 -19.27 13.66
CA SER A 137 -8.76 -19.91 13.09
C SER A 137 -10.01 -19.05 13.27
N GLY A 138 -9.93 -17.99 14.08
CA GLY A 138 -11.05 -17.14 14.45
C GLY A 138 -11.83 -17.64 15.68
N ASP A 139 -11.34 -18.69 16.36
CA ASP A 139 -12.01 -19.23 17.54
C ASP A 139 -11.86 -18.28 18.72
N GLN A 140 -13.00 -17.94 19.35
CA GLN A 140 -13.08 -16.86 20.34
C GLN A 140 -12.97 -17.37 21.78
N ARG A 141 -12.37 -16.57 22.65
CA ARG A 141 -12.26 -16.83 24.10
C ARG A 141 -12.30 -15.53 24.89
N THR A 142 -12.84 -15.59 26.11
CA THR A 142 -12.73 -14.50 27.08
C THR A 142 -11.34 -14.52 27.74
N VAL A 143 -10.69 -13.37 27.84
CA VAL A 143 -9.36 -13.21 28.44
C VAL A 143 -9.44 -12.63 29.84
N SER A 144 -10.24 -11.58 30.02
CA SER A 144 -10.41 -10.89 31.29
C SER A 144 -11.83 -10.34 31.37
N THR A 145 -12.42 -10.31 32.55
CA THR A 145 -13.79 -9.83 32.76
C THR A 145 -13.94 -9.18 34.12
N THR A 146 -14.76 -8.13 34.15
CA THR A 146 -15.21 -7.45 35.37
C THR A 146 -16.72 -7.28 35.29
N VAL A 147 -17.38 -7.48 36.43
CA VAL A 147 -18.78 -7.10 36.61
C VAL A 147 -18.80 -5.72 37.23
N VAL A 148 -19.59 -4.83 36.66
CA VAL A 148 -19.86 -3.49 37.17
C VAL A 148 -21.29 -3.47 37.70
N ALA A 149 -21.53 -2.71 38.78
CA ALA A 149 -22.85 -2.60 39.38
C ALA A 149 -23.07 -1.21 39.95
N GLY A 150 -24.28 -0.69 39.82
CA GLY A 150 -24.70 0.58 40.40
C GLY A 150 -24.61 1.78 39.44
N PRO A 151 -25.26 2.90 39.81
CA PRO A 151 -25.43 4.06 38.94
C PRO A 151 -24.17 4.96 38.88
N GLU A 152 -23.21 4.77 39.80
CA GLU A 152 -21.99 5.57 39.86
C GLU A 152 -21.00 5.18 38.76
N GLU A 153 -20.23 6.18 38.31
CA GLU A 153 -19.14 5.99 37.36
C GLU A 153 -18.06 5.08 37.96
N GLN A 154 -17.68 4.04 37.23
CA GLN A 154 -16.64 3.10 37.62
C GLN A 154 -15.53 3.07 36.57
N ALA A 155 -14.30 3.35 37.02
CA ALA A 155 -13.11 3.15 36.21
C ALA A 155 -12.75 1.66 36.17
N VAL A 156 -13.00 1.01 35.03
CA VAL A 156 -12.66 -0.39 34.80
C VAL A 156 -11.24 -0.50 34.27
N ARG A 157 -10.46 -1.44 34.82
CA ARG A 157 -9.12 -1.80 34.36
C ARG A 157 -9.03 -3.30 34.15
N LEU A 158 -8.73 -3.71 32.92
CA LEU A 158 -8.55 -5.10 32.50
C LEU A 158 -7.14 -5.27 31.91
N THR A 159 -6.59 -6.48 31.96
CA THR A 159 -5.27 -6.77 31.35
C THR A 159 -5.36 -8.00 30.46
N ALA A 160 -4.62 -7.99 29.36
CA ALA A 160 -4.53 -9.10 28.43
C ALA A 160 -3.08 -9.37 28.05
N ARG A 161 -2.68 -10.65 28.09
CA ARG A 161 -1.37 -11.10 27.63
C ARG A 161 -1.37 -11.20 26.11
N ILE A 162 -0.25 -10.84 25.49
CA ILE A 162 0.00 -10.93 24.05
C ILE A 162 1.00 -12.08 23.80
N ASP A 163 0.57 -13.32 24.09
CA ASP A 163 1.46 -14.49 24.05
C ASP A 163 0.95 -15.69 23.24
N ARG A 164 -0.30 -15.67 22.75
CA ARG A 164 -0.94 -16.77 21.99
C ARG A 164 -1.55 -16.29 20.67
N PHE A 165 -0.78 -15.53 19.89
CA PHE A 165 -1.21 -14.88 18.65
C PHE A 165 -0.20 -14.96 17.51
N VAL A 166 0.81 -15.83 17.59
CA VAL A 166 1.94 -15.85 16.63
C VAL A 166 1.45 -15.96 15.18
N ASP A 167 0.49 -16.83 14.85
CA ASP A 167 0.03 -16.99 13.47
C ASP A 167 -1.24 -16.18 13.14
N GLY A 168 -1.83 -15.53 14.15
CA GLY A 168 -3.09 -14.84 14.00
C GLY A 168 -3.83 -14.59 15.31
N GLY A 169 -4.91 -13.82 15.19
CA GLY A 169 -5.81 -13.44 16.26
C GLY A 169 -5.68 -11.97 16.65
N ALA A 170 -6.69 -11.50 17.37
CA ALA A 170 -6.78 -10.13 17.87
C ALA A 170 -7.48 -10.10 19.23
N LEU A 171 -7.42 -8.95 19.91
CA LEU A 171 -8.13 -8.66 21.15
C LEU A 171 -9.24 -7.62 20.89
N TRP A 172 -10.32 -7.63 21.66
CA TRP A 172 -11.40 -6.62 21.59
C TRP A 172 -12.19 -6.55 22.90
N LEU A 173 -13.09 -5.58 23.00
CA LEU A 173 -14.03 -5.39 24.11
C LEU A 173 -15.41 -5.99 23.78
N ASP A 174 -15.96 -6.79 24.69
CA ASP A 174 -17.35 -7.23 24.70
C ASP A 174 -18.05 -6.69 25.96
N VAL A 175 -19.28 -6.21 25.79
CA VAL A 175 -20.11 -5.63 26.86
C VAL A 175 -21.47 -6.30 26.84
N GLU A 176 -21.93 -6.77 28.00
CA GLU A 176 -23.23 -7.42 28.17
C GLU A 176 -24.01 -6.77 29.31
N THR A 177 -25.30 -6.56 29.10
CA THR A 177 -26.24 -6.08 30.12
C THR A 177 -27.19 -7.19 30.56
N ASP A 178 -27.54 -7.17 31.84
CA ASP A 178 -28.62 -8.00 32.39
C ASP A 178 -29.92 -7.19 32.39
N ASP A 179 -30.44 -6.81 33.56
CA ASP A 179 -31.72 -6.09 33.70
C ASP A 179 -31.58 -4.56 33.65
N GLU A 180 -30.36 -4.04 33.70
CA GLU A 180 -30.07 -2.60 33.73
C GLU A 180 -29.30 -2.15 32.49
N GLN A 181 -29.39 -0.84 32.21
CA GLN A 181 -28.63 -0.20 31.14
C GLN A 181 -27.15 -0.11 31.52
N VAL A 182 -26.25 -0.19 30.53
CA VAL A 182 -24.82 0.12 30.73
C VAL A 182 -24.36 1.12 29.70
N THR A 183 -23.63 2.15 30.16
CA THR A 183 -22.91 3.07 29.29
C THR A 183 -21.41 2.85 29.43
N VAL A 184 -20.71 2.73 28.30
CA VAL A 184 -19.24 2.56 28.24
C VAL A 184 -18.62 3.71 27.44
N GLU A 185 -17.59 4.30 28.01
CA GLU A 185 -16.92 5.50 27.50
C GLU A 185 -15.41 5.42 27.65
N ASN A 186 -14.70 6.23 26.86
CA ASN A 186 -13.27 6.48 27.04
C ASN A 186 -12.41 5.20 27.08
N VAL A 187 -12.75 4.21 26.25
CA VAL A 187 -12.03 2.94 26.18
C VAL A 187 -10.65 3.14 25.57
N ARG A 188 -9.60 2.86 26.35
CA ARG A 188 -8.19 3.08 25.99
C ARG A 188 -7.38 1.81 26.20
N TRP A 189 -6.56 1.48 25.21
CA TRP A 189 -5.60 0.37 25.24
C TRP A 189 -4.20 0.94 25.43
N LEU A 190 -3.56 0.57 26.53
CA LEU A 190 -2.31 1.13 27.01
C LEU A 190 -1.22 0.07 26.99
N VAL A 191 -0.03 0.45 26.53
CA VAL A 191 1.15 -0.42 26.47
C VAL A 191 2.35 0.28 27.11
N GLN A 192 3.21 -0.50 27.76
CA GLN A 192 4.48 0.01 28.29
C GLN A 192 5.52 0.04 27.17
N ALA A 193 5.90 1.22 26.69
CA ALA A 193 6.86 1.29 25.60
C ALA A 193 8.26 0.85 26.06
N PRO A 194 8.98 0.04 25.25
CA PRO A 194 10.32 -0.38 25.62
C PRO A 194 11.32 0.78 25.58
N ARG A 195 11.02 1.82 24.79
CA ARG A 195 11.91 2.95 24.50
C ARG A 195 11.10 4.24 24.33
N THR A 196 11.75 5.40 24.45
CA THR A 196 11.12 6.68 24.14
C THR A 196 10.76 6.76 22.65
N PRO A 197 9.51 7.12 22.30
CA PRO A 197 9.10 7.32 20.91
C PRO A 197 9.94 8.39 20.22
N ARG A 198 10.14 8.21 18.91
CA ARG A 198 10.70 9.26 18.05
C ARG A 198 9.62 10.31 17.78
N PRO A 199 10.01 11.57 17.53
CA PRO A 199 9.09 12.55 16.94
C PRO A 199 8.53 12.01 15.62
N THR A 200 7.27 12.33 15.33
CA THR A 200 6.62 11.96 14.06
C THR A 200 6.22 13.21 13.30
N ALA A 201 6.72 13.35 12.07
CA ALA A 201 6.28 14.36 11.11
C ALA A 201 5.20 13.76 10.20
N LEU A 202 4.03 14.40 10.14
CA LEU A 202 2.99 14.05 9.16
C LEU A 202 3.29 14.79 7.85
N VAL A 203 3.16 14.11 6.72
CA VAL A 203 3.37 14.68 5.38
C VAL A 203 2.13 14.41 4.54
N ILE A 204 1.58 15.47 3.96
CA ILE A 204 0.50 15.42 2.97
C ILE A 204 1.07 15.96 1.65
N SER A 205 1.03 15.16 0.58
CA SER A 205 1.37 15.63 -0.77
C SER A 205 0.09 15.95 -1.52
N THR A 206 0.00 17.14 -2.11
CA THR A 206 -1.18 17.58 -2.87
C THR A 206 -0.83 18.17 -4.23
N ARG A 207 -1.77 18.08 -5.17
CA ARG A 207 -1.66 18.72 -6.49
C ARG A 207 -3.05 19.05 -7.04
N ASN A 208 -3.35 20.35 -7.16
CA ASN A 208 -4.60 20.86 -7.75
C ASN A 208 -5.86 20.23 -7.12
N ARG A 209 -5.82 20.00 -5.81
CA ARG A 209 -6.89 19.40 -5.01
C ARG A 209 -7.00 20.11 -3.65
N PRO A 210 -7.16 21.44 -3.64
CA PRO A 210 -7.16 22.22 -2.41
C PRO A 210 -8.24 21.76 -1.42
N ASP A 211 -9.44 21.43 -1.90
CA ASP A 211 -10.55 20.95 -1.06
C ASP A 211 -10.18 19.68 -0.29
N HIS A 212 -9.66 18.66 -0.98
CA HIS A 212 -9.25 17.38 -0.38
C HIS A 212 -8.15 17.57 0.66
N CYS A 213 -7.09 18.31 0.31
CA CYS A 213 -5.99 18.58 1.23
C CYS A 213 -6.47 19.32 2.49
N VAL A 214 -7.34 20.32 2.34
CA VAL A 214 -7.86 21.08 3.49
C VAL A 214 -8.86 20.27 4.31
N ASP A 215 -9.68 19.43 3.70
CA ASP A 215 -10.56 18.50 4.42
C ASP A 215 -9.76 17.53 5.30
N ALA A 216 -8.70 16.92 4.76
CA ALA A 216 -7.81 16.05 5.53
C ALA A 216 -7.16 16.79 6.71
N LEU A 217 -6.72 18.03 6.51
CA LEU A 217 -6.18 18.87 7.57
C LEU A 217 -7.23 19.28 8.61
N VAL A 218 -8.48 19.52 8.20
CA VAL A 218 -9.58 19.83 9.12
C VAL A 218 -9.90 18.62 10.00
N GLU A 219 -9.97 17.41 9.45
CA GLU A 219 -10.17 16.19 10.24
C GLU A 219 -8.99 15.94 11.19
N LEU A 220 -7.76 16.25 10.77
CA LEU A 220 -6.58 16.16 11.62
C LEU A 220 -6.67 17.09 12.84
N VAL A 221 -6.99 18.37 12.64
CA VAL A 221 -6.98 19.36 13.74
C VAL A 221 -8.15 19.19 14.72
N ARG A 222 -9.18 18.42 14.36
CA ARG A 222 -10.27 18.05 15.28
C ARG A 222 -9.82 17.07 16.36
N ASP A 223 -8.82 16.24 16.10
CA ASP A 223 -8.25 15.32 17.09
C ASP A 223 -7.07 15.98 17.82
N THR A 224 -7.39 16.64 18.94
CA THR A 224 -6.40 17.37 19.74
C THR A 224 -5.35 16.46 20.39
N GLU A 225 -5.71 15.22 20.74
CA GLU A 225 -4.78 14.24 21.33
C GLU A 225 -3.77 13.76 20.28
N LEU A 226 -4.20 13.47 19.06
CA LEU A 226 -3.31 13.18 17.94
C LEU A 226 -2.41 14.38 17.61
N LEU A 227 -2.98 15.59 17.52
CA LEU A 227 -2.21 16.80 17.20
C LEU A 227 -1.11 17.08 18.25
N GLY A 228 -1.40 16.83 19.53
CA GLY A 228 -0.43 16.96 20.61
C GLY A 228 0.75 15.98 20.50
N ARG A 229 0.56 14.84 19.83
CA ARG A 229 1.58 13.80 19.62
C ARG A 229 2.42 14.01 18.36
N LEU A 230 1.92 14.73 17.38
CA LEU A 230 2.66 15.04 16.15
C LEU A 230 3.73 16.08 16.45
N ASP A 231 4.90 15.93 15.82
CA ASP A 231 5.97 16.90 15.90
C ASP A 231 5.68 18.11 15.00
N SER A 232 5.44 17.81 13.73
CA SER A 232 5.21 18.75 12.63
C SER A 232 4.23 18.18 11.61
N VAL A 233 3.65 19.06 10.79
CA VAL A 233 2.76 18.73 9.67
C VAL A 233 3.31 19.44 8.43
N HIS A 234 3.70 18.69 7.42
CA HIS A 234 4.25 19.18 6.16
C HIS A 234 3.21 19.02 5.06
N VAL A 235 2.89 20.10 4.35
CA VAL A 235 2.08 20.07 3.14
C VAL A 235 3.01 20.30 1.96
N VAL A 236 3.22 19.29 1.12
CA VAL A 236 4.01 19.39 -0.11
C VAL A 236 3.04 19.66 -1.26
N ASP A 237 2.88 20.93 -1.60
CA ASP A 237 2.01 21.38 -2.68
C ASP A 237 2.78 21.44 -4.00
N GLN A 238 2.35 20.59 -4.94
CA GLN A 238 2.88 20.41 -6.27
C GLN A 238 1.98 21.03 -7.35
N GLY A 239 0.93 21.76 -6.94
CA GLY A 239 -0.10 22.32 -7.79
C GLY A 239 0.07 23.81 -8.13
N GLU A 240 -0.71 24.24 -9.11
CA GLU A 240 -0.95 25.66 -9.39
C GLU A 240 -2.20 26.16 -8.65
N ASP A 241 -3.19 25.29 -8.46
CA ASP A 241 -4.35 25.53 -7.61
C ASP A 241 -4.04 25.08 -6.17
N ARG A 242 -3.78 26.05 -5.30
CA ARG A 242 -3.07 25.84 -4.04
C ARG A 242 -4.01 25.67 -2.85
N ALA A 243 -3.67 24.73 -1.97
CA ALA A 243 -4.40 24.50 -0.73
C ALA A 243 -4.35 25.69 0.24
N GLU A 244 -3.28 26.48 0.23
CA GLU A 244 -3.17 27.67 1.09
C GLU A 244 -4.12 28.82 0.71
N ASP A 245 -4.57 28.85 -0.54
CA ASP A 245 -5.51 29.86 -1.06
C ASP A 245 -6.97 29.50 -0.74
N HIS A 246 -7.22 28.29 -0.24
CA HIS A 246 -8.56 27.79 0.10
C HIS A 246 -9.12 28.50 1.35
N SER A 247 -10.41 28.86 1.33
CA SER A 247 -11.09 29.67 2.37
C SER A 247 -10.95 29.15 3.80
N ARG A 248 -10.94 27.83 4.00
CA ARG A 248 -10.79 27.17 5.32
C ARG A 248 -9.33 27.00 5.77
N PHE A 249 -8.33 27.27 4.92
CA PHE A 249 -6.91 27.05 5.27
C PHE A 249 -6.45 27.94 6.43
N GLY A 250 -6.93 29.19 6.50
CA GLY A 250 -6.61 30.10 7.61
C GLY A 250 -7.08 29.62 8.99
N PHE A 251 -8.08 28.75 9.07
CA PHE A 251 -8.45 28.07 10.32
C PHE A 251 -7.40 27.03 10.71
N VAL A 252 -7.09 26.12 9.79
CA VAL A 252 -6.10 25.04 9.99
C VAL A 252 -4.72 25.62 10.34
N SER A 253 -4.27 26.62 9.58
CA SER A 253 -2.96 27.28 9.79
C SER A 253 -2.85 27.90 11.19
N ARG A 254 -3.92 28.51 11.71
CA ARG A 254 -3.94 29.05 13.08
C ARG A 254 -3.88 27.97 14.15
N VAL A 255 -4.58 26.84 13.95
CA VAL A 255 -4.60 25.73 14.92
C VAL A 255 -3.26 24.98 14.93
N LEU A 256 -2.68 24.69 13.76
CA LEU A 256 -1.38 24.04 13.66
C LEU A 256 -0.23 24.96 14.07
N GLY A 257 -0.36 26.27 13.81
CA GLY A 257 0.62 27.29 14.14
C GLY A 257 2.03 26.91 13.64
N PRO A 258 3.05 26.91 14.51
CA PRO A 258 4.43 26.62 14.13
C PRO A 258 4.67 25.17 13.70
N LYS A 259 3.71 24.25 13.93
CA LYS A 259 3.82 22.86 13.47
C LYS A 259 3.63 22.74 11.95
N LEU A 260 2.96 23.70 11.30
CA LEU A 260 2.66 23.64 9.87
C LEU A 260 3.85 24.13 9.04
N HIS A 261 4.33 23.28 8.14
CA HIS A 261 5.32 23.60 7.12
C HIS A 261 4.70 23.44 5.73
N TYR A 262 4.31 24.55 5.10
CA TYR A 262 3.80 24.55 3.74
C TYR A 262 4.95 24.70 2.74
N LEU A 263 5.10 23.71 1.84
CA LEU A 263 6.20 23.60 0.90
C LEU A 263 5.64 23.61 -0.51
N ARG A 264 5.99 24.63 -1.29
CA ARG A 264 5.69 24.69 -2.72
C ARG A 264 6.82 24.05 -3.50
N GLN A 265 6.49 23.20 -4.47
CA GLN A 265 7.47 22.66 -5.41
C GLN A 265 6.88 22.45 -6.80
N GLN A 266 7.75 22.25 -7.79
CA GLN A 266 7.30 21.78 -9.10
C GLN A 266 6.70 20.37 -9.00
N ASN A 267 5.82 20.03 -9.94
CA ASN A 267 5.18 18.73 -9.97
C ASN A 267 6.15 17.61 -10.35
N LEU A 268 6.69 16.93 -9.34
CA LEU A 268 7.57 15.76 -9.47
C LEU A 268 6.79 14.44 -9.30
N GLY A 269 5.46 14.51 -9.36
CA GLY A 269 4.60 13.36 -9.20
C GLY A 269 4.57 12.81 -7.76
N ILE A 270 4.06 11.59 -7.61
CA ILE A 270 3.83 10.96 -6.30
C ILE A 270 5.15 10.76 -5.53
N ALA A 271 6.15 10.13 -6.16
CA ALA A 271 7.43 9.89 -5.50
C ALA A 271 8.16 11.20 -5.13
N GLY A 272 7.94 12.27 -5.91
CA GLY A 272 8.49 13.59 -5.61
C GLY A 272 7.90 14.23 -4.36
N GLY A 273 6.58 14.11 -4.17
CA GLY A 273 5.91 14.54 -2.95
C GLY A 273 6.39 13.77 -1.71
N PHE A 274 6.46 12.44 -1.81
CA PHE A 274 6.92 11.58 -0.72
C PHE A 274 8.39 11.80 -0.38
N SER A 275 9.26 11.86 -1.39
CA SER A 275 10.70 12.08 -1.19
C SER A 275 10.96 13.46 -0.58
N ARG A 276 10.21 14.49 -0.98
CA ARG A 276 10.31 15.81 -0.35
C ARG A 276 9.91 15.76 1.11
N GLY A 277 8.78 15.14 1.44
CA GLY A 277 8.32 15.00 2.82
C GLY A 277 9.33 14.26 3.71
N LEU A 278 9.90 13.17 3.21
CA LEU A 278 10.96 12.42 3.88
C LEU A 278 12.20 13.29 4.11
N ALA A 279 12.69 13.98 3.07
CA ALA A 279 13.88 14.82 3.17
C ALA A 279 13.69 15.97 4.17
N GLU A 280 12.54 16.63 4.14
CA GLU A 280 12.24 17.77 5.00
C GLU A 280 12.05 17.35 6.46
N SER A 281 11.39 16.22 6.69
CA SER A 281 11.25 15.64 8.04
C SER A 281 12.62 15.35 8.67
N VAL A 282 13.51 14.69 7.90
CA VAL A 282 14.87 14.37 8.35
C VAL A 282 15.70 15.63 8.56
N ARG A 283 15.56 16.64 7.68
CA ARG A 283 16.26 17.92 7.81
C ARG A 283 15.88 18.67 9.10
N CYS A 284 14.60 18.63 9.49
CA CYS A 284 14.12 19.32 10.69
C CYS A 284 14.56 18.68 12.01
N ARG A 285 14.67 17.35 12.09
CA ARG A 285 14.84 16.62 13.38
C ARG A 285 16.00 15.63 13.42
N GLY A 286 16.59 15.28 12.29
CA GLY A 286 17.59 14.21 12.15
C GLY A 286 16.97 12.82 12.32
N ARG A 287 16.56 12.47 13.54
CA ARG A 287 15.91 11.18 13.87
C ARG A 287 14.41 11.35 14.08
N VAL A 288 13.63 10.93 13.10
CA VAL A 288 12.17 11.16 13.02
C VAL A 288 11.48 9.98 12.35
N ASN A 289 10.18 9.83 12.62
CA ASN A 289 9.28 9.02 11.80
C ASN A 289 8.54 9.94 10.82
N THR A 290 8.56 9.64 9.53
CA THR A 290 7.77 10.36 8.53
C THR A 290 6.53 9.56 8.23
N LEU A 291 5.35 10.08 8.58
CA LEU A 291 4.06 9.50 8.27
C LEU A 291 3.51 10.16 7.02
N LEU A 292 3.53 9.44 5.91
CA LEU A 292 3.02 9.87 4.60
C LEU A 292 1.52 9.58 4.54
N ILE A 293 0.71 10.55 4.08
CA ILE A 293 -0.67 10.35 3.67
C ILE A 293 -0.95 11.04 2.33
N ASP A 294 -1.87 10.47 1.54
CA ASP A 294 -2.39 11.11 0.33
C ASP A 294 -3.38 12.25 0.70
N ASP A 295 -3.64 13.17 -0.24
CA ASP A 295 -4.55 14.29 -0.01
C ASP A 295 -6.03 13.91 -0.14
N ASP A 296 -6.35 12.92 -0.99
CA ASP A 296 -7.71 12.43 -1.28
C ASP A 296 -8.11 11.22 -0.45
N VAL A 297 -7.52 11.06 0.74
CA VAL A 297 -8.01 10.09 1.73
C VAL A 297 -9.08 10.69 2.62
N ARG A 298 -10.07 9.89 2.99
CA ARG A 298 -10.85 10.18 4.20
C ARG A 298 -10.17 9.53 5.39
N LEU A 299 -9.81 10.38 6.34
CA LEU A 299 -8.99 10.01 7.46
C LEU A 299 -9.85 9.48 8.62
N GLU A 300 -9.46 8.32 9.17
CA GLU A 300 -9.76 7.95 10.55
C GLU A 300 -8.54 8.37 11.40
N PRO A 301 -8.58 9.48 12.17
CA PRO A 301 -7.41 9.99 12.91
C PRO A 301 -6.76 8.95 13.83
N GLU A 302 -7.57 8.03 14.36
CA GLU A 302 -7.07 6.95 15.20
C GLU A 302 -6.12 5.99 14.47
N THR A 303 -6.23 5.87 13.14
CA THR A 303 -5.26 5.15 12.31
C THR A 303 -3.85 5.73 12.50
N LEU A 304 -3.69 7.06 12.47
CA LEU A 304 -2.36 7.69 12.62
C LEU A 304 -1.80 7.44 14.03
N SER A 305 -2.65 7.57 15.06
CA SER A 305 -2.31 7.25 16.45
C SER A 305 -1.81 5.81 16.62
N ARG A 306 -2.48 4.83 15.99
CA ARG A 306 -2.11 3.41 16.03
C ARG A 306 -0.77 3.16 15.35
N LEU A 307 -0.56 3.69 14.15
CA LEU A 307 0.70 3.54 13.41
C LEU A 307 1.87 4.13 14.20
N MET A 308 1.69 5.32 14.77
CA MET A 308 2.71 5.99 15.58
C MET A 308 3.11 5.18 16.82
N THR A 309 2.13 4.69 17.59
CA THR A 309 2.44 3.91 18.80
C THR A 309 3.01 2.55 18.46
N PHE A 310 2.47 1.88 17.44
CA PHE A 310 3.00 0.59 17.00
C PHE A 310 4.47 0.72 16.56
N ALA A 311 4.79 1.72 15.72
CA ALA A 311 6.16 2.01 15.28
C ALA A 311 7.11 2.37 16.42
N ALA A 312 6.62 2.98 17.50
CA ALA A 312 7.43 3.26 18.69
C ALA A 312 7.76 1.99 19.50
N CYS A 313 6.98 0.92 19.32
CA CYS A 313 7.11 -0.34 20.05
C CYS A 313 7.76 -1.46 19.21
N THR A 314 8.01 -1.26 17.92
CA THR A 314 8.67 -2.29 17.10
C THR A 314 10.07 -2.60 17.62
N ALA A 315 10.44 -3.89 17.61
CA ALA A 315 11.75 -4.33 18.08
C ALA A 315 12.89 -3.72 17.23
N GLU A 316 12.66 -3.66 15.92
CA GLU A 316 13.52 -3.04 14.93
C GLU A 316 12.77 -1.93 14.16
N PRO A 317 13.46 -0.91 13.63
CA PRO A 317 12.86 0.06 12.73
C PRO A 317 12.14 -0.67 11.59
N SER A 318 10.88 -0.34 11.34
CA SER A 318 10.04 -1.02 10.35
C SER A 318 9.17 0.01 9.65
N LEU A 319 8.81 -0.26 8.39
CA LEU A 319 7.77 0.52 7.72
C LEU A 319 6.42 0.06 8.26
N VAL A 320 5.57 0.98 8.71
CA VAL A 320 4.26 0.64 9.28
C VAL A 320 3.17 1.35 8.49
N GLY A 321 2.39 0.56 7.76
CA GLY A 321 1.38 1.03 6.83
C GLY A 321 -0.04 0.83 7.32
N GLY A 322 -0.91 1.76 6.94
CA GLY A 322 -2.35 1.63 7.07
C GLY A 322 -2.95 0.87 5.89
N GLN A 323 -3.97 0.08 6.19
CA GLN A 323 -4.79 -0.61 5.21
C GLN A 323 -5.72 0.37 4.45
N LEU A 324 -6.22 -0.04 3.29
CA LEU A 324 -6.99 0.78 2.35
C LEU A 324 -8.41 0.26 2.30
N LEU A 325 -9.35 1.10 2.69
CA LEU A 325 -10.78 0.87 2.53
C LEU A 325 -11.26 1.61 1.26
N CYS A 326 -12.25 1.05 0.58
CA CYS A 326 -12.85 1.66 -0.60
C CYS A 326 -13.74 2.85 -0.18
N GLU A 327 -13.54 4.05 -0.72
CA GLU A 327 -14.33 5.23 -0.38
C GLU A 327 -15.82 5.09 -0.73
N LEU A 328 -16.14 4.54 -1.92
CA LEU A 328 -17.53 4.37 -2.35
C LEU A 328 -18.21 3.16 -1.69
N HIS A 329 -17.40 2.22 -1.20
CA HIS A 329 -17.85 0.98 -0.57
C HIS A 329 -17.12 0.83 0.76
N PRO A 330 -17.45 1.68 1.75
CA PRO A 330 -16.65 1.95 2.94
C PRO A 330 -16.44 0.72 3.84
N ASP A 331 -17.20 -0.34 3.62
CA ASP A 331 -17.07 -1.61 4.31
C ASP A 331 -16.10 -2.60 3.66
N GLN A 332 -15.49 -2.25 2.53
CA GLN A 332 -14.65 -3.16 1.74
C GLN A 332 -13.18 -2.78 1.84
N LEU A 333 -12.33 -3.79 2.08
CA LEU A 333 -10.89 -3.67 1.92
C LEU A 333 -10.49 -3.77 0.46
N ASP A 334 -9.65 -2.83 0.03
CA ASP A 334 -9.06 -2.85 -1.29
C ASP A 334 -7.93 -3.91 -1.33
N PRO A 335 -7.94 -4.85 -2.30
CA PRO A 335 -6.95 -5.93 -2.38
C PRO A 335 -5.54 -5.47 -2.75
N VAL A 336 -5.32 -4.19 -3.13
CA VAL A 336 -4.01 -3.63 -3.52
C VAL A 336 -2.92 -3.83 -2.44
N LEU A 337 -3.30 -4.13 -1.21
CA LEU A 337 -2.46 -4.10 -0.02
C LEU A 337 -1.78 -5.37 0.43
N ALA A 338 -2.02 -6.51 -0.19
CA ALA A 338 -1.72 -7.74 0.51
C ALA A 338 -1.14 -8.77 -0.41
N GLY A 339 -0.03 -9.37 0.02
CA GLY A 339 0.59 -10.50 -0.62
C GLY A 339 2.10 -10.51 -0.41
N SER A 340 2.68 -11.69 -0.61
CA SER A 340 4.08 -12.02 -0.31
C SER A 340 5.13 -11.32 -1.21
N GLY A 341 4.73 -10.31 -1.97
CA GLY A 341 5.53 -9.58 -2.96
C GLY A 341 4.94 -9.66 -4.37
N PRO A 342 5.26 -8.68 -5.24
CA PRO A 342 4.82 -8.72 -6.63
C PRO A 342 5.46 -9.90 -7.38
N ASP A 343 4.70 -10.58 -8.26
CA ASP A 343 5.29 -11.44 -9.29
C ASP A 343 6.04 -10.56 -10.29
N LEU A 344 7.34 -10.36 -10.05
CA LEU A 344 8.22 -9.61 -10.94
C LEU A 344 8.39 -10.29 -12.32
N THR A 345 7.92 -11.53 -12.49
CA THR A 345 7.87 -12.18 -13.81
C THR A 345 6.57 -11.89 -14.57
N GLY A 346 5.54 -11.34 -13.90
CA GLY A 346 4.20 -11.05 -14.42
C GLY A 346 3.84 -9.59 -14.61
N LEU A 347 4.86 -8.74 -14.57
CA LEU A 347 4.74 -7.30 -14.79
C LEU A 347 4.02 -6.99 -16.10
N GLY A 348 2.86 -6.33 -15.97
CA GLY A 348 2.13 -5.73 -17.08
C GLY A 348 1.11 -6.61 -17.82
N THR A 349 0.75 -7.80 -17.34
CA THR A 349 -0.21 -8.67 -18.04
C THR A 349 -1.34 -9.18 -17.16
N ALA A 350 -2.27 -8.31 -16.78
CA ALA A 350 -3.64 -8.78 -16.57
C ALA A 350 -4.30 -8.95 -17.94
N PRO A 351 -5.01 -10.08 -18.19
CA PRO A 351 -5.87 -10.18 -19.36
C PRO A 351 -6.96 -9.09 -19.30
N ALA A 352 -7.43 -8.61 -20.45
CA ALA A 352 -8.55 -7.68 -20.55
C ALA A 352 -9.74 -8.21 -19.75
N GLY A 353 -10.12 -7.44 -18.72
CA GLY A 353 -11.20 -7.77 -17.80
C GLY A 353 -10.83 -8.73 -16.66
N GLY A 354 -9.54 -8.90 -16.35
CA GLY A 354 -9.06 -9.41 -15.06
C GLY A 354 -8.45 -8.28 -14.21
N PRO A 355 -8.43 -8.42 -12.87
CA PRO A 355 -7.75 -7.46 -12.01
C PRO A 355 -6.28 -7.33 -12.46
N VAL A 356 -5.77 -6.09 -12.50
CA VAL A 356 -4.33 -5.80 -12.69
C VAL A 356 -3.55 -6.72 -11.76
N PRO A 357 -2.41 -7.33 -12.15
CA PRO A 357 -1.65 -8.21 -11.25
C PRO A 357 -0.95 -7.30 -10.22
N GLN A 358 -1.73 -6.75 -9.31
CA GLN A 358 -1.29 -6.17 -8.08
C GLN A 358 -1.54 -7.27 -7.05
N VAL A 359 -0.41 -7.80 -6.57
CA VAL A 359 -0.17 -8.49 -5.31
C VAL A 359 -1.42 -9.16 -4.71
N SER A 360 -1.47 -10.50 -4.76
CA SER A 360 -2.59 -11.28 -4.24
C SER A 360 -2.54 -11.41 -2.71
N GLY A 361 -3.60 -10.92 -2.06
CA GLY A 361 -3.89 -11.01 -0.62
C GLY A 361 -5.14 -10.16 -0.36
N PRO A 362 -5.61 -9.98 0.88
CA PRO A 362 -6.31 -10.98 1.69
C PRO A 362 -7.56 -11.57 0.95
N ALA A 363 -7.87 -11.05 -0.24
CA ALA A 363 -8.78 -11.60 -1.23
C ALA A 363 -8.36 -12.98 -1.77
N ALA A 364 -7.19 -13.51 -1.41
CA ALA A 364 -6.87 -14.93 -1.61
C ALA A 364 -7.81 -15.87 -0.81
N GLN A 365 -8.58 -15.33 0.14
CA GLN A 365 -9.65 -16.04 0.85
C GLN A 365 -11.04 -15.85 0.21
N SER A 366 -11.11 -15.16 -0.93
CA SER A 366 -12.32 -15.09 -1.74
C SER A 366 -12.34 -16.24 -2.77
N LEU A 367 -13.53 -16.69 -3.14
CA LEU A 367 -13.72 -17.59 -4.27
C LEU A 367 -13.42 -16.89 -5.62
N ASP A 368 -13.03 -15.60 -5.60
CA ASP A 368 -12.68 -14.77 -6.78
C ASP A 368 -11.43 -13.89 -6.49
N PRO A 369 -10.22 -14.37 -6.78
CA PRO A 369 -8.99 -13.62 -6.57
C PRO A 369 -9.07 -12.20 -7.16
N GLY A 370 -9.06 -11.18 -6.30
CA GLY A 370 -9.08 -9.75 -6.69
C GLY A 370 -10.41 -9.01 -6.50
N ALA A 371 -11.42 -9.60 -5.86
CA ALA A 371 -12.61 -8.87 -5.42
C ALA A 371 -12.42 -8.26 -4.01
N PRO A 372 -12.86 -7.01 -3.75
CA PRO A 372 -12.85 -6.44 -2.42
C PRO A 372 -13.66 -7.30 -1.44
N ALA A 373 -13.13 -7.50 -0.23
CA ALA A 373 -13.79 -8.26 0.82
C ALA A 373 -14.45 -7.31 1.82
N SER A 374 -15.74 -7.50 2.08
CA SER A 374 -16.44 -6.77 3.14
C SER A 374 -15.91 -7.20 4.51
N VAL A 375 -15.24 -6.29 5.22
CA VAL A 375 -14.77 -6.51 6.60
C VAL A 375 -15.91 -6.61 7.59
N LEU A 376 -17.12 -6.28 7.16
CA LEU A 376 -18.31 -6.50 7.96
C LEU A 376 -18.74 -7.97 7.98
N ARG A 377 -18.39 -8.76 6.97
CA ARG A 377 -18.79 -10.16 6.86
C ARG A 377 -17.69 -11.12 7.28
N ARG A 378 -16.43 -10.68 7.25
CA ARG A 378 -15.26 -11.51 7.54
C ARG A 378 -14.23 -10.74 8.35
N THR A 379 -13.73 -11.39 9.40
CA THR A 379 -12.65 -10.90 10.24
C THR A 379 -11.29 -11.33 9.69
N LEU A 380 -10.28 -10.47 9.87
CA LEU A 380 -8.90 -10.77 9.53
C LEU A 380 -8.20 -11.46 10.72
N ASP A 381 -8.41 -12.77 10.86
CA ASP A 381 -7.84 -13.53 11.98
C ASP A 381 -6.45 -14.09 11.71
N ARG A 382 -6.06 -14.33 10.45
CA ARG A 382 -4.69 -14.76 10.12
C ARG A 382 -3.75 -13.56 10.00
N ARG A 383 -2.51 -13.70 10.48
CA ARG A 383 -1.46 -12.71 10.21
C ARG A 383 -1.02 -12.86 8.75
N GLU A 384 -0.99 -11.76 8.03
CA GLU A 384 -0.39 -11.68 6.70
C GLU A 384 0.79 -10.70 6.76
N ASP A 385 1.94 -11.13 6.26
CA ASP A 385 3.12 -10.27 6.16
C ASP A 385 3.10 -9.54 4.81
N ALA A 386 3.29 -8.21 4.84
CA ALA A 386 3.28 -7.37 3.64
C ALA A 386 4.70 -7.22 3.05
N ALA A 387 4.80 -7.22 1.72
CA ALA A 387 6.07 -6.91 1.06
C ALA A 387 6.33 -5.40 0.93
N SER A 388 5.26 -4.61 0.78
CA SER A 388 5.28 -3.16 0.63
C SER A 388 3.96 -2.57 1.11
N ASN A 389 3.93 -1.26 1.33
CA ASN A 389 2.72 -0.50 1.62
C ASN A 389 2.81 0.82 0.86
N ALA A 390 1.72 1.23 0.21
CA ALA A 390 1.73 2.47 -0.53
C ALA A 390 1.72 3.69 0.39
N GLY A 391 2.04 4.85 -0.18
CA GLY A 391 2.12 6.11 0.55
C GLY A 391 0.77 6.77 0.87
N TRP A 392 -0.39 6.15 0.57
CA TRP A 392 -1.69 6.66 1.03
C TRP A 392 -1.75 6.80 2.56
N CYS A 393 -1.02 5.95 3.28
CA CYS A 393 -0.86 5.98 4.74
C CYS A 393 0.30 5.06 5.14
N CYS A 394 1.52 5.60 5.26
CA CYS A 394 2.71 4.81 5.59
C CYS A 394 3.70 5.59 6.44
N LEU A 395 4.09 5.01 7.58
CA LEU A 395 5.13 5.52 8.45
C LEU A 395 6.48 4.93 8.05
N VAL A 396 7.43 5.80 7.75
CA VAL A 396 8.81 5.47 7.36
C VAL A 396 9.78 6.05 8.39
N PRO A 397 10.57 5.20 9.07
CA PRO A 397 11.63 5.67 9.94
C PRO A 397 12.79 6.33 9.17
N SER A 398 13.34 7.42 9.71
CA SER A 398 14.53 8.09 9.15
C SER A 398 15.73 7.15 8.92
N GLU A 399 15.89 6.11 9.74
CA GLU A 399 16.96 5.11 9.56
C GLU A 399 16.84 4.34 8.24
N VAL A 400 15.62 4.12 7.75
CA VAL A 400 15.40 3.47 6.45
C VAL A 400 15.94 4.38 5.35
N ALA A 401 15.51 5.65 5.31
CA ALA A 401 15.96 6.62 4.32
C ALA A 401 17.48 6.84 4.38
N ALA A 402 18.06 6.88 5.57
CA ALA A 402 19.51 6.99 5.76
C ALA A 402 20.27 5.76 5.22
N ARG A 403 19.67 4.57 5.31
CA ARG A 403 20.31 3.32 4.88
C ARG A 403 20.19 3.06 3.39
N ILE A 404 19.01 3.31 2.81
CA ILE A 404 18.74 2.92 1.41
C ILE A 404 18.59 4.11 0.47
N GLY A 405 18.50 5.34 0.96
CA GLY A 405 18.11 6.51 0.17
C GLY A 405 16.59 6.70 0.15
N TYR A 406 16.12 7.56 -0.75
CA TYR A 406 14.69 7.87 -0.95
C TYR A 406 14.04 6.92 -1.98
N PRO A 407 12.71 6.98 -2.18
CA PRO A 407 12.06 6.34 -3.33
C PRO A 407 12.75 6.70 -4.65
N LEU A 408 12.69 5.81 -5.64
CA LEU A 408 13.20 6.13 -6.98
C LEU A 408 12.38 7.28 -7.59
N PRO A 409 12.98 8.11 -8.48
CA PRO A 409 12.33 9.24 -9.12
C PRO A 409 11.31 8.82 -10.20
N PHE A 410 10.33 8.02 -9.78
CA PHE A 410 9.17 7.64 -10.57
C PHE A 410 8.07 8.69 -10.40
N PHE A 411 7.60 9.24 -11.51
CA PHE A 411 6.50 10.22 -11.47
C PHE A 411 5.23 9.65 -10.83
N GLN A 412 4.90 8.38 -11.08
CA GLN A 412 3.74 7.72 -10.47
C GLN A 412 3.92 6.20 -10.50
N GLN A 413 3.41 5.49 -9.48
CA GLN A 413 3.39 4.03 -9.36
C GLN A 413 4.75 3.36 -9.22
N TRP A 414 4.74 2.22 -8.51
CA TRP A 414 5.89 1.35 -8.25
C TRP A 414 6.96 1.92 -7.31
N ASP A 415 6.89 3.21 -6.98
CA ASP A 415 7.81 3.87 -6.07
C ASP A 415 7.72 3.28 -4.66
N ASP A 416 6.51 3.02 -4.20
CA ASP A 416 6.20 2.34 -2.94
C ASP A 416 6.64 0.86 -2.91
N VAL A 417 6.35 0.12 -3.98
CA VAL A 417 6.69 -1.30 -4.11
C VAL A 417 8.20 -1.47 -4.17
N GLU A 418 8.89 -0.69 -5.00
CA GLU A 418 10.35 -0.70 -5.08
C GLU A 418 10.99 -0.31 -3.74
N PHE A 419 10.50 0.75 -3.10
CA PHE A 419 11.02 1.20 -1.81
C PHE A 419 10.86 0.13 -0.73
N GLY A 420 9.69 -0.53 -0.67
CA GLY A 420 9.43 -1.65 0.24
C GLY A 420 10.33 -2.87 -0.02
N LEU A 421 10.55 -3.23 -1.29
CA LEU A 421 11.47 -4.32 -1.66
C LEU A 421 12.92 -4.00 -1.25
N ARG A 422 13.37 -2.76 -1.48
CA ARG A 422 14.71 -2.31 -1.09
C ARG A 422 14.86 -2.21 0.43
N ALA A 423 13.84 -1.75 1.15
CA ALA A 423 13.81 -1.73 2.61
C ALA A 423 13.91 -3.15 3.18
N ARG A 424 13.12 -4.09 2.67
CA ARG A 424 13.17 -5.50 3.08
C ARG A 424 14.54 -6.12 2.83
N ALA A 425 15.15 -5.86 1.67
CA ALA A 425 16.51 -6.33 1.37
C ALA A 425 17.57 -5.75 2.32
N ALA A 426 17.33 -4.56 2.88
CA ALA A 426 18.18 -3.93 3.89
C ALA A 426 17.85 -4.33 5.34
N GLY A 427 16.89 -5.25 5.55
CA GLY A 427 16.52 -5.75 6.88
C GLY A 427 15.38 -4.99 7.56
N TYR A 428 14.71 -4.07 6.86
CA TYR A 428 13.56 -3.32 7.39
C TYR A 428 12.26 -3.91 6.82
N PRO A 429 11.46 -4.63 7.63
CA PRO A 429 10.21 -5.20 7.16
C PRO A 429 9.15 -4.11 6.94
N THR A 430 8.15 -4.44 6.12
CA THR A 430 6.93 -3.65 5.97
C THR A 430 5.77 -4.35 6.66
N ILE A 431 5.00 -3.62 7.45
CA ILE A 431 3.91 -4.14 8.26
C ILE A 431 2.65 -3.35 7.90
N ALA A 432 1.67 -4.00 7.26
CA ALA A 432 0.34 -3.43 7.06
C ALA A 432 -0.51 -3.75 8.30
N LEU A 433 -0.74 -2.77 9.17
CA LEU A 433 -1.35 -2.98 10.49
C LEU A 433 -2.88 -3.12 10.40
N PRO A 434 -3.48 -4.28 10.73
CA PRO A 434 -4.92 -4.45 10.69
C PRO A 434 -5.65 -3.53 11.66
N GLY A 435 -6.80 -3.02 11.22
CA GLY A 435 -7.58 -2.05 12.00
C GLY A 435 -6.98 -0.64 12.04
N ALA A 436 -5.88 -0.39 11.35
CA ALA A 436 -5.42 0.95 11.03
C ALA A 436 -5.63 1.13 9.53
N GLY A 437 -6.54 2.00 9.10
CA GLY A 437 -6.81 2.22 7.69
C GLY A 437 -7.42 3.57 7.35
N VAL A 438 -7.39 3.88 6.06
CA VAL A 438 -7.94 5.10 5.47
C VAL A 438 -8.87 4.73 4.32
N TRP A 439 -9.87 5.56 4.05
CA TRP A 439 -10.69 5.37 2.84
C TRP A 439 -10.09 6.16 1.68
N HIS A 440 -10.09 5.55 0.50
CA HIS A 440 -9.55 6.15 -0.70
C HIS A 440 -10.31 5.65 -1.94
N GLY A 441 -10.16 6.35 -3.07
CA GLY A 441 -10.87 6.00 -4.30
C GLY A 441 -10.66 4.54 -4.75
N ASP A 442 -11.77 3.84 -4.93
CA ASP A 442 -11.87 2.41 -5.29
C ASP A 442 -11.01 2.04 -6.51
N SER A 443 -10.00 1.18 -6.33
CA SER A 443 -9.10 0.76 -7.41
C SER A 443 -9.85 0.11 -8.59
N ARG A 444 -10.91 -0.66 -8.30
CA ARG A 444 -11.73 -1.36 -9.29
C ARG A 444 -12.49 -0.48 -10.27
N TRP A 445 -12.69 0.80 -9.95
CA TRP A 445 -13.39 1.73 -10.83
C TRP A 445 -12.43 2.54 -11.71
N ARG A 446 -11.11 2.31 -11.56
CA ARG A 446 -10.09 2.93 -12.40
C ARG A 446 -10.01 2.21 -13.75
N SER A 447 -10.04 2.99 -14.81
CA SER A 447 -9.92 2.47 -16.18
C SER A 447 -8.48 2.04 -16.47
N GLN A 448 -8.31 0.91 -17.16
CA GLN A 448 -7.02 0.51 -17.70
C GLN A 448 -6.59 1.42 -18.87
N ASP A 449 -7.55 2.12 -19.49
CA ASP A 449 -7.33 3.12 -20.52
C ASP A 449 -6.97 4.50 -19.92
N ASP A 450 -6.25 4.52 -18.80
CA ASP A 450 -5.71 5.74 -18.18
C ASP A 450 -4.21 5.92 -18.49
N HIS A 451 -3.68 7.14 -18.31
CA HIS A 451 -2.26 7.46 -18.49
C HIS A 451 -1.34 6.60 -17.61
N ALA A 452 -1.87 6.09 -16.50
CA ALA A 452 -1.22 5.22 -15.54
C ALA A 452 -0.60 3.95 -16.17
N GLY A 453 -1.18 3.44 -17.26
CA GLY A 453 -0.70 2.23 -17.93
C GLY A 453 0.74 2.33 -18.47
N TYR A 454 1.16 3.53 -18.89
CA TYR A 454 2.55 3.78 -19.30
C TYR A 454 3.52 3.60 -18.12
N PHE A 455 3.24 4.28 -17.00
CA PHE A 455 4.10 4.26 -15.82
C PHE A 455 4.12 2.88 -15.18
N HIS A 456 2.98 2.19 -15.14
CA HIS A 456 2.88 0.82 -14.67
C HIS A 456 3.87 -0.10 -15.39
N LEU A 457 3.93 -0.03 -16.73
CA LEU A 457 4.81 -0.89 -17.50
C LEU A 457 6.28 -0.45 -17.39
N ARG A 458 6.57 0.85 -17.58
CA ARG A 458 7.95 1.37 -17.53
C ARG A 458 8.58 1.10 -16.17
N ASN A 459 7.93 1.54 -15.11
CA ASN A 459 8.49 1.44 -13.75
C ASN A 459 8.50 -0.01 -13.29
N GLY A 460 7.49 -0.81 -13.66
CA GLY A 460 7.50 -2.25 -13.43
C GLY A 460 8.75 -2.92 -14.03
N LEU A 461 9.07 -2.63 -15.30
CA LEU A 461 10.30 -3.15 -15.95
C LEU A 461 11.58 -2.72 -15.22
N ILE A 462 11.63 -1.49 -14.71
CA ILE A 462 12.76 -0.98 -13.92
C ILE A 462 12.88 -1.78 -12.62
N THR A 463 11.81 -1.88 -11.84
CA THR A 463 11.77 -2.63 -10.57
C THR A 463 12.15 -4.11 -10.76
N ALA A 464 11.67 -4.74 -11.84
CA ALA A 464 12.08 -6.08 -12.24
C ALA A 464 13.59 -6.20 -12.48
N GLY A 465 14.14 -5.20 -13.19
CA GLY A 465 15.56 -5.12 -13.48
C GLY A 465 16.40 -4.99 -12.21
N LEU A 466 15.88 -4.31 -11.19
CA LEU A 466 16.57 -4.06 -9.92
C LEU A 466 16.57 -5.28 -8.99
N HIS A 467 15.43 -5.93 -8.78
CA HIS A 467 15.26 -6.91 -7.69
C HIS A 467 15.36 -8.40 -8.12
N GLY A 468 15.73 -8.68 -9.36
CA GLY A 468 15.98 -10.04 -9.86
C GLY A 468 14.77 -10.67 -10.58
N GLY A 469 14.98 -11.82 -11.23
CA GLY A 469 13.93 -12.52 -11.99
C GLY A 469 13.64 -11.96 -13.40
N PHE A 470 14.50 -11.07 -13.92
CA PHE A 470 14.31 -10.42 -15.22
C PHE A 470 14.57 -11.33 -16.42
N GLY A 471 13.69 -12.31 -16.63
CA GLY A 471 13.70 -13.18 -17.81
C GLY A 471 13.24 -12.41 -19.05
N VAL A 472 14.17 -11.73 -19.75
CA VAL A 472 13.88 -10.89 -20.92
C VAL A 472 12.94 -11.57 -21.92
N ALA A 473 13.17 -12.85 -22.25
CA ALA A 473 12.33 -13.60 -23.18
C ALA A 473 10.91 -13.87 -22.63
N VAL A 474 10.78 -14.11 -21.33
CA VAL A 474 9.49 -14.34 -20.66
C VAL A 474 8.69 -13.05 -20.65
N VAL A 475 9.31 -11.94 -20.24
CA VAL A 475 8.71 -10.61 -20.21
C VAL A 475 8.32 -10.15 -21.61
N ALA A 476 9.18 -10.33 -22.61
CA ALA A 476 8.87 -10.02 -24.01
C ALA A 476 7.66 -10.81 -24.54
N ARG A 477 7.56 -12.10 -24.22
CA ARG A 477 6.43 -12.94 -24.63
C ARG A 477 5.12 -12.48 -23.98
N ARG A 478 5.16 -12.08 -22.71
CA ARG A 478 4.01 -11.53 -21.97
C ARG A 478 3.58 -10.18 -22.58
N MET A 479 4.53 -9.25 -22.79
CA MET A 479 4.26 -7.97 -23.46
C MET A 479 3.68 -8.14 -24.86
N LEU A 480 4.16 -9.12 -25.65
CA LEU A 480 3.60 -9.44 -26.96
C LEU A 480 2.12 -9.82 -26.85
N GLY A 481 1.75 -10.68 -25.89
CA GLY A 481 0.37 -11.07 -25.66
C GLY A 481 -0.52 -9.86 -25.34
N ALA A 482 -0.09 -9.00 -24.42
CA ALA A 482 -0.81 -7.79 -24.03
C ALA A 482 -0.96 -6.78 -25.19
N LEU A 483 0.10 -6.54 -25.95
CA LEU A 483 0.05 -5.66 -27.12
C LEU A 483 -0.89 -6.20 -28.20
N VAL A 484 -0.84 -7.50 -28.49
CA VAL A 484 -1.76 -8.14 -29.44
C VAL A 484 -3.20 -8.01 -28.97
N GLU A 485 -3.44 -8.21 -27.68
CA GLU A 485 -4.77 -8.07 -27.09
C GLU A 485 -5.32 -6.63 -27.19
N ASP A 486 -4.50 -5.62 -26.92
CA ASP A 486 -4.88 -4.21 -27.09
C ASP A 486 -5.26 -3.90 -28.53
N LEU A 487 -4.44 -4.38 -29.48
CA LEU A 487 -4.65 -4.14 -30.91
C LEU A 487 -5.95 -4.75 -31.40
N VAL A 488 -6.24 -6.01 -31.07
CA VAL A 488 -7.51 -6.65 -31.47
C VAL A 488 -8.71 -6.07 -30.72
N SER A 489 -8.50 -5.50 -29.54
CA SER A 489 -9.55 -4.82 -28.75
C SER A 489 -9.72 -3.35 -29.13
N MET A 490 -9.02 -2.87 -30.16
CA MET A 490 -9.05 -1.49 -30.63
C MET A 490 -8.65 -0.46 -29.54
N ARG A 491 -7.77 -0.85 -28.62
CA ARG A 491 -7.16 0.02 -27.59
C ARG A 491 -5.83 0.59 -28.12
N TYR A 492 -5.88 1.37 -29.19
CA TYR A 492 -4.67 1.81 -29.90
C TYR A 492 -3.83 2.79 -29.09
N GLY A 493 -4.45 3.70 -28.33
CA GLY A 493 -3.76 4.60 -27.41
C GLY A 493 -3.06 3.85 -26.26
N LEU A 494 -3.66 2.77 -25.76
CA LEU A 494 -3.03 1.89 -24.76
C LEU A 494 -1.82 1.16 -25.36
N ALA A 495 -1.95 0.61 -26.58
CA ALA A 495 -0.83 -0.03 -27.28
C ALA A 495 0.31 0.98 -27.56
N ALA A 496 -0.01 2.19 -28.01
CA ALA A 496 0.96 3.24 -28.29
C ALA A 496 1.74 3.67 -27.03
N THR A 497 1.03 3.83 -25.90
CA THR A 497 1.66 4.16 -24.61
C THR A 497 2.48 3.01 -24.05
N ARG A 498 2.06 1.75 -24.21
CA ARG A 498 2.89 0.58 -23.84
C ARG A 498 4.16 0.49 -24.67
N ILE A 499 4.08 0.68 -26.00
CA ILE A 499 5.27 0.75 -26.86
C ILE A 499 6.23 1.83 -26.36
N ARG A 500 5.70 3.03 -26.06
CA ARG A 500 6.49 4.14 -25.56
C ARG A 500 7.13 3.84 -24.19
N ALA A 501 6.42 3.15 -23.30
CA ALA A 501 6.96 2.73 -22.00
C ALA A 501 8.19 1.82 -22.15
N VAL A 502 8.16 0.87 -23.10
CA VAL A 502 9.31 -0.01 -23.38
C VAL A 502 10.45 0.77 -24.03
N GLU A 503 10.15 1.70 -24.95
CA GLU A 503 11.15 2.60 -25.54
C GLU A 503 11.87 3.42 -24.48
N ASP A 504 11.13 3.99 -23.51
CA ASP A 504 11.68 4.81 -22.44
C ASP A 504 12.43 3.99 -21.39
N PHE A 505 11.99 2.76 -21.08
CA PHE A 505 12.80 1.82 -20.31
C PHE A 505 14.14 1.55 -21.00
N LEU A 506 14.13 1.32 -22.32
CA LEU A 506 15.36 1.01 -23.08
C LEU A 506 16.32 2.21 -23.20
N ARG A 507 15.86 3.45 -23.03
CA ARG A 507 16.73 4.64 -22.95
C ARG A 507 17.71 4.50 -21.77
N GLY A 508 17.24 3.95 -20.65
CA GLY A 508 18.04 3.72 -19.44
C GLY A 508 17.78 4.77 -18.35
N PRO A 509 18.64 4.80 -17.32
CA PRO A 509 18.41 5.59 -16.11
C PRO A 509 18.32 7.09 -16.33
N GLU A 510 18.92 7.62 -17.41
CA GLU A 510 18.86 9.03 -17.78
C GLU A 510 17.42 9.48 -18.09
N GLY A 511 16.53 8.54 -18.44
CA GLY A 511 15.11 8.82 -18.60
C GLY A 511 14.36 9.19 -17.31
N LEU A 512 15.05 9.22 -16.16
CA LEU A 512 14.52 9.65 -14.87
C LEU A 512 15.22 10.92 -14.34
N ASP A 513 16.07 11.57 -15.13
CA ASP A 513 16.86 12.73 -14.69
C ASP A 513 15.99 13.94 -14.33
N ASP A 514 14.77 14.02 -14.83
CA ASP A 514 13.79 15.08 -14.55
C ASP A 514 12.67 14.63 -13.61
N GLY A 515 12.76 13.44 -13.02
CA GLY A 515 11.69 12.85 -12.21
C GLY A 515 10.49 12.34 -13.03
N GLY A 516 10.61 12.27 -14.37
CA GLY A 516 9.56 11.80 -15.27
C GLY A 516 8.51 12.86 -15.66
N ILE A 517 8.82 14.15 -15.50
CA ILE A 517 7.95 15.27 -15.90
C ILE A 517 7.71 15.26 -17.41
N GLU A 518 8.78 15.21 -18.21
CA GLU A 518 8.73 15.13 -19.66
C GLU A 518 7.96 13.90 -20.13
N ALA A 519 8.16 12.77 -19.45
CA ALA A 519 7.43 11.53 -19.73
C ALA A 519 5.92 11.71 -19.50
N ALA A 520 5.51 12.35 -18.40
CA ALA A 520 4.10 12.63 -18.13
C ALA A 520 3.47 13.52 -19.22
N VAL A 521 4.14 14.60 -19.61
CA VAL A 521 3.67 15.50 -20.67
C VAL A 521 3.57 14.78 -22.01
N LEU A 522 4.60 14.00 -22.37
CA LEU A 522 4.64 13.26 -23.63
C LEU A 522 3.54 12.20 -23.70
N VAL A 523 3.30 11.47 -22.61
CA VAL A 523 2.24 10.45 -22.55
C VAL A 523 0.87 11.08 -22.66
N ALA A 524 0.62 12.20 -21.99
CA ALA A 524 -0.65 12.93 -22.12
C ALA A 524 -0.91 13.37 -23.57
N LYS A 525 0.09 13.98 -24.22
CA LYS A 525 0.02 14.37 -25.64
C LYS A 525 -0.23 13.18 -26.56
N LEU A 526 0.55 12.11 -26.39
CA LEU A 526 0.43 10.90 -27.19
C LEU A 526 -0.98 10.30 -27.08
N ARG A 527 -1.57 10.27 -25.88
CA ARG A 527 -2.92 9.71 -25.69
C ARG A 527 -4.00 10.54 -26.36
N ALA A 528 -3.89 11.87 -26.31
CA ALA A 528 -4.86 12.78 -26.95
C ALA A 528 -4.96 12.61 -28.47
N GLU A 529 -3.96 11.99 -29.13
CA GLU A 529 -4.01 11.64 -30.55
C GLU A 529 -4.99 10.48 -30.87
N PHE A 530 -5.45 9.75 -29.84
CA PHE A 530 -6.29 8.56 -29.98
C PHE A 530 -7.70 8.82 -29.41
N PRO A 531 -8.73 8.94 -30.28
CA PRO A 531 -10.10 9.28 -29.86
C PRO A 531 -10.69 8.36 -28.79
N GLU A 532 -10.36 7.06 -28.82
CA GLU A 532 -10.90 6.08 -27.86
C GLU A 532 -10.36 6.23 -26.43
N THR A 533 -9.34 7.07 -26.24
CA THR A 533 -8.80 7.39 -24.91
C THR A 533 -9.64 8.41 -24.17
N HIS A 534 -10.58 9.07 -24.84
CA HIS A 534 -11.53 10.00 -24.23
C HIS A 534 -12.79 9.27 -23.77
N CYS A 535 -13.16 9.45 -22.51
CA CYS A 535 -14.45 9.01 -21.99
C CYS A 535 -15.47 10.10 -22.32
N VAL A 536 -16.52 9.75 -23.06
CA VAL A 536 -17.60 10.67 -23.45
C VAL A 536 -18.89 10.28 -22.74
N PRO A 537 -19.78 11.24 -22.41
CA PRO A 537 -21.10 10.93 -21.91
C PRO A 537 -21.85 10.00 -22.87
N ALA A 538 -22.56 9.01 -22.34
CA ALA A 538 -23.23 7.99 -23.17
C ALA A 538 -24.26 8.61 -24.15
N VAL A 539 -24.90 9.71 -23.76
CA VAL A 539 -25.89 10.44 -24.56
C VAL A 539 -25.30 11.14 -25.78
N GLU A 540 -23.99 11.44 -25.77
CA GLU A 540 -23.31 12.13 -26.87
C GLU A 540 -22.88 11.19 -28.00
N VAL A 541 -22.99 9.87 -27.80
CA VAL A 541 -22.62 8.90 -28.83
C VAL A 541 -23.73 8.82 -29.89
N PRO A 542 -23.45 9.18 -31.15
CA PRO A 542 -24.48 9.23 -32.19
C PRO A 542 -24.92 7.84 -32.64
N GLY A 543 -26.23 7.69 -32.86
CA GLY A 543 -26.88 6.50 -33.41
C GLY A 543 -27.27 5.45 -32.36
N GLU A 544 -28.34 4.71 -32.63
CA GLU A 544 -28.73 3.57 -31.79
C GLU A 544 -27.75 2.40 -32.00
N VAL A 545 -27.00 2.06 -30.95
CA VAL A 545 -26.10 0.91 -30.96
C VAL A 545 -26.66 -0.16 -30.03
N ALA A 546 -26.92 -1.35 -30.56
CA ALA A 546 -27.48 -2.45 -29.79
C ALA A 546 -26.53 -2.90 -28.66
N LEU A 547 -27.08 -3.05 -27.46
CA LEU A 547 -26.39 -3.66 -26.33
C LEU A 547 -26.08 -5.14 -26.64
N CYS A 548 -24.83 -5.54 -26.53
CA CYS A 548 -24.37 -6.88 -26.87
C CYS A 548 -23.54 -7.49 -25.74
N ALA A 549 -24.15 -8.43 -25.02
CA ALA A 549 -23.48 -9.18 -23.97
C ALA A 549 -22.37 -10.09 -24.52
N ALA A 550 -21.32 -10.32 -23.74
CA ALA A 550 -20.24 -11.20 -24.16
C ALA A 550 -20.68 -12.66 -24.17
N GLY A 551 -20.37 -13.37 -25.26
CA GLY A 551 -20.45 -14.83 -25.29
C GLY A 551 -19.38 -15.49 -24.39
N PRO A 552 -19.48 -16.81 -24.15
CA PRO A 552 -18.53 -17.52 -23.30
C PRO A 552 -17.09 -17.40 -23.81
N ALA A 553 -16.14 -17.45 -22.89
CA ALA A 553 -14.72 -17.41 -23.23
C ALA A 553 -14.34 -18.52 -24.23
N PRO A 554 -13.46 -18.23 -25.20
CA PRO A 554 -13.08 -19.22 -26.20
C PRO A 554 -12.30 -20.38 -25.56
N ARG A 555 -12.72 -21.63 -25.84
CA ARG A 555 -12.03 -22.85 -25.35
C ARG A 555 -10.55 -22.91 -25.76
N ARG A 556 -10.19 -22.30 -26.89
CA ARG A 556 -8.82 -22.24 -27.42
C ARG A 556 -8.43 -20.77 -27.68
N PRO A 557 -8.02 -20.01 -26.65
CA PRO A 557 -7.84 -18.57 -26.76
C PRO A 557 -6.78 -18.15 -27.79
N ARG A 558 -5.68 -18.91 -27.92
CA ARG A 558 -4.63 -18.64 -28.92
C ARG A 558 -5.13 -18.77 -30.37
N LEU A 559 -5.95 -19.79 -30.65
CA LEU A 559 -6.53 -19.97 -31.98
C LEU A 559 -7.58 -18.89 -32.28
N ALA A 560 -8.40 -18.55 -31.29
CA ALA A 560 -9.35 -17.45 -31.41
C ALA A 560 -8.62 -16.12 -31.68
N MET A 561 -7.51 -15.85 -30.98
CA MET A 561 -6.69 -14.66 -31.20
C MET A 561 -6.13 -14.61 -32.62
N LEU A 562 -5.57 -15.73 -33.10
CA LEU A 562 -5.07 -15.82 -34.47
C LEU A 562 -6.19 -15.58 -35.51
N ALA A 563 -7.36 -16.19 -35.31
CA ALA A 563 -8.51 -15.98 -36.19
C ALA A 563 -8.98 -14.52 -36.20
N ARG A 564 -8.97 -13.82 -35.05
CA ARG A 564 -9.28 -12.39 -34.96
C ARG A 564 -8.27 -11.53 -35.71
N LEU A 565 -6.98 -11.79 -35.51
CA LEU A 565 -5.92 -11.11 -36.25
C LEU A 565 -6.07 -11.28 -37.76
N VAL A 566 -6.31 -12.51 -38.24
CA VAL A 566 -6.55 -12.77 -39.67
C VAL A 566 -7.78 -12.01 -40.17
N ALA A 567 -8.90 -12.01 -39.42
CA ALA A 567 -10.09 -11.27 -39.79
C ALA A 567 -9.83 -9.75 -39.88
N HIS A 568 -9.09 -9.19 -38.93
CA HIS A 568 -8.69 -7.77 -38.92
C HIS A 568 -7.77 -7.44 -40.11
N LEU A 569 -6.77 -8.28 -40.38
CA LEU A 569 -5.87 -8.13 -41.54
C LEU A 569 -6.61 -8.17 -42.87
N CYS A 570 -7.68 -8.97 -42.97
CA CYS A 570 -8.58 -9.05 -44.11
C CYS A 570 -9.70 -8.00 -44.11
N ASN A 571 -9.71 -7.03 -43.18
CA ASN A 571 -10.74 -5.97 -43.05
C ASN A 571 -12.18 -6.53 -42.90
N ARG A 572 -12.34 -7.61 -42.14
CA ARG A 572 -13.62 -8.30 -41.91
C ARG A 572 -14.37 -7.97 -40.60
N PRO A 573 -13.90 -7.12 -39.65
CA PRO A 573 -14.77 -6.65 -38.56
C PRO A 573 -15.99 -5.91 -39.10
N ALA A 574 -17.17 -6.20 -38.55
CA ALA A 574 -18.44 -5.66 -39.04
C ALA A 574 -19.37 -5.28 -37.89
N GLY A 575 -20.31 -4.36 -38.18
CA GLY A 575 -21.32 -3.90 -37.23
C GLY A 575 -20.78 -3.04 -36.08
N SER A 576 -21.73 -2.58 -35.27
CA SER A 576 -21.49 -1.77 -34.06
C SER A 576 -22.13 -2.45 -32.86
N ALA A 577 -21.51 -2.36 -31.68
CA ALA A 577 -22.06 -2.89 -30.43
C ALA A 577 -21.79 -1.97 -29.25
N ALA A 578 -22.79 -1.84 -28.37
CA ALA A 578 -22.62 -1.28 -27.04
C ALA A 578 -22.26 -2.43 -26.09
N ILE A 579 -21.19 -2.28 -25.32
CA ILE A 579 -20.58 -3.33 -24.51
C ILE A 579 -20.45 -2.82 -23.08
N GLN A 580 -21.03 -3.55 -22.13
CA GLN A 580 -20.93 -3.22 -20.71
C GLN A 580 -19.48 -3.43 -20.22
N ALA A 581 -19.08 -2.72 -19.15
CA ALA A 581 -17.73 -2.83 -18.60
C ALA A 581 -17.34 -4.28 -18.24
N ALA A 582 -18.30 -5.07 -17.72
CA ALA A 582 -18.09 -6.48 -17.38
C ALA A 582 -17.83 -7.37 -18.61
N ASP A 583 -18.39 -6.99 -19.76
CA ASP A 583 -18.33 -7.70 -21.04
C ASP A 583 -17.16 -7.26 -21.93
N GLU A 584 -16.32 -6.33 -21.45
CA GLU A 584 -15.15 -5.85 -22.16
C GLU A 584 -14.03 -6.91 -22.22
N LYS A 585 -14.26 -7.93 -23.04
CA LYS A 585 -13.32 -9.02 -23.27
C LYS A 585 -12.78 -8.95 -24.68
N TRP A 586 -11.47 -9.17 -24.86
CA TRP A 586 -10.81 -9.02 -26.17
C TRP A 586 -11.46 -9.86 -27.27
N TRP A 587 -11.93 -11.07 -26.95
CA TRP A 587 -12.55 -11.99 -27.93
C TRP A 587 -13.94 -11.55 -28.38
N HIS A 588 -14.59 -10.68 -27.59
CA HIS A 588 -15.89 -10.09 -27.86
C HIS A 588 -15.75 -8.78 -28.63
N VAL A 589 -14.99 -7.82 -28.08
CA VAL A 589 -14.75 -6.50 -28.68
C VAL A 589 -14.19 -6.62 -30.10
N SER A 590 -13.24 -7.54 -30.32
CA SER A 590 -12.58 -7.77 -31.62
C SER A 590 -13.50 -8.22 -32.77
N ARG A 591 -14.79 -8.49 -32.51
CA ARG A 591 -15.77 -8.86 -33.52
C ARG A 591 -16.29 -7.66 -34.31
N PHE A 592 -16.33 -6.51 -33.67
CA PHE A 592 -17.09 -5.36 -34.13
C PHE A 592 -16.18 -4.36 -34.86
N ARG A 593 -16.76 -3.64 -35.82
CA ARG A 593 -16.07 -2.52 -36.47
C ARG A 593 -16.08 -1.28 -35.58
N THR A 594 -17.14 -1.10 -34.79
CA THR A 594 -17.25 -0.07 -33.76
C THR A 594 -17.72 -0.70 -32.45
N ALA A 595 -17.03 -0.44 -31.35
CA ALA A 595 -17.42 -0.86 -30.02
C ALA A 595 -17.55 0.34 -29.09
N VAL A 596 -18.74 0.57 -28.54
CA VAL A 596 -19.02 1.58 -27.53
C VAL A 596 -18.95 0.89 -26.18
N VAL A 597 -17.85 1.09 -25.45
CA VAL A 597 -17.55 0.35 -24.22
C VAL A 597 -17.82 1.23 -23.02
N THR A 598 -18.62 0.78 -22.07
CA THR A 598 -18.82 1.48 -20.79
C THR A 598 -17.51 1.59 -20.02
N ASP A 599 -17.13 2.79 -19.59
CA ASP A 599 -15.96 2.98 -18.75
C ASP A 599 -16.20 2.37 -17.35
N PRO A 600 -15.19 1.73 -16.72
CA PRO A 600 -15.36 1.11 -15.39
C PRO A 600 -15.87 2.08 -14.32
N SER A 601 -15.58 3.37 -14.44
CA SER A 601 -16.08 4.41 -13.54
C SER A 601 -17.58 4.71 -13.68
N GLN A 602 -18.24 4.15 -14.70
CA GLN A 602 -19.64 4.40 -15.07
C GLN A 602 -19.96 5.85 -15.44
N ARG A 603 -18.96 6.74 -15.55
CA ARG A 603 -19.15 8.15 -15.91
C ARG A 603 -19.48 8.37 -17.39
N GLY A 604 -19.22 7.36 -18.23
CA GLY A 604 -19.46 7.46 -19.66
C GLY A 604 -19.01 6.22 -20.41
N VAL A 605 -18.74 6.39 -21.69
CA VAL A 605 -18.35 5.35 -22.62
C VAL A 605 -17.11 5.75 -23.43
N ARG A 606 -16.40 4.76 -23.94
CA ARG A 606 -15.26 4.91 -24.85
C ARG A 606 -15.64 4.34 -26.21
N VAL A 607 -15.49 5.13 -27.25
CA VAL A 607 -15.84 4.73 -28.62
C VAL A 607 -14.61 4.21 -29.33
N ARG A 608 -14.55 2.89 -29.53
CA ARG A 608 -13.46 2.21 -30.22
C ARG A 608 -13.85 1.92 -31.66
N ARG A 609 -12.98 2.29 -32.61
CA ARG A 609 -13.22 2.09 -34.05
C ARG A 609 -12.07 1.32 -34.67
N PHE A 610 -12.41 0.33 -35.48
CA PHE A 610 -11.42 -0.46 -36.19
C PHE A 610 -10.74 0.37 -37.29
N ASP A 611 -9.42 0.51 -37.20
CA ASP A 611 -8.57 1.14 -38.20
C ASP A 611 -7.42 0.16 -38.53
N ARG A 612 -7.50 -0.41 -39.73
CA ARG A 612 -6.52 -1.40 -40.22
C ARG A 612 -5.13 -0.81 -40.38
N GLU A 613 -5.04 0.43 -40.87
CA GLU A 613 -3.75 1.06 -41.15
C GLU A 613 -3.04 1.44 -39.85
N LEU A 614 -3.78 2.02 -38.90
CA LEU A 614 -3.27 2.29 -37.56
C LEU A 614 -2.85 1.00 -36.84
N MET A 615 -3.69 -0.04 -36.87
CA MET A 615 -3.34 -1.35 -36.31
C MET A 615 -2.04 -1.88 -36.91
N LEU A 616 -1.89 -1.87 -38.24
CA LEU A 616 -0.66 -2.34 -38.91
C LEU A 616 0.57 -1.51 -38.55
N ARG A 617 0.43 -0.18 -38.43
CA ARG A 617 1.51 0.71 -37.99
C ARG A 617 1.97 0.36 -36.57
N LEU A 618 1.02 0.19 -35.64
CA LEU A 618 1.32 -0.17 -34.26
C LEU A 618 1.89 -1.60 -34.16
N CYS A 619 1.40 -2.57 -34.95
CA CYS A 619 2.00 -3.91 -35.04
C CYS A 619 3.49 -3.86 -35.41
N ARG A 620 3.86 -3.06 -36.42
CA ARG A 620 5.26 -2.90 -36.85
C ARG A 620 6.12 -2.27 -35.75
N ARG A 621 5.61 -1.24 -35.06
CA ARG A 621 6.29 -0.61 -33.92
C ARG A 621 6.45 -1.58 -32.76
N SER A 622 5.41 -2.35 -32.43
CA SER A 622 5.44 -3.41 -31.40
C SER A 622 6.51 -4.46 -31.70
N ALA A 623 6.59 -4.95 -32.95
CA ALA A 623 7.60 -5.92 -33.34
C ALA A 623 9.03 -5.35 -33.18
N LEU A 624 9.24 -4.11 -33.62
CA LEU A 624 10.54 -3.43 -33.51
C LEU A 624 10.96 -3.22 -32.05
N VAL A 625 10.05 -2.72 -31.19
CA VAL A 625 10.39 -2.45 -29.79
C VAL A 625 10.63 -3.75 -29.01
N LEU A 626 9.87 -4.81 -29.28
CA LEU A 626 10.07 -6.12 -28.66
C LEU A 626 11.40 -6.75 -29.11
N TRP A 627 11.78 -6.60 -30.38
CA TRP A 627 13.10 -7.03 -30.86
C TRP A 627 14.23 -6.29 -30.15
N ARG A 628 14.12 -4.95 -30.01
CA ARG A 628 15.08 -4.14 -29.26
C ARG A 628 15.14 -4.58 -27.79
N PHE A 629 13.99 -4.84 -27.17
CA PHE A 629 13.91 -5.30 -25.80
C PHE A 629 14.58 -6.66 -25.61
N LEU A 630 14.34 -7.63 -26.51
CA LEU A 630 15.01 -8.92 -26.49
C LEU A 630 16.54 -8.79 -26.58
N ARG A 631 17.03 -7.83 -27.37
CA ARG A 631 18.47 -7.61 -27.60
C ARG A 631 19.15 -6.82 -26.49
N HIS A 632 18.48 -5.82 -25.92
CA HIS A 632 19.10 -4.82 -25.05
C HIS A 632 18.54 -4.80 -23.62
N GLY A 633 17.40 -5.44 -23.35
CA GLY A 633 16.71 -5.35 -22.07
C GLY A 633 17.57 -5.77 -20.88
N ALA A 634 18.34 -6.85 -20.99
CA ALA A 634 19.24 -7.29 -19.91
C ALA A 634 20.36 -6.27 -19.61
N ARG A 635 20.93 -5.65 -20.66
CA ARG A 635 21.94 -4.59 -20.52
C ARG A 635 21.34 -3.36 -19.87
N THR A 636 20.13 -2.96 -20.26
CA THR A 636 19.45 -1.82 -19.65
C THR A 636 19.10 -2.08 -18.19
N ALA A 637 18.60 -3.27 -17.85
CA ALA A 637 18.38 -3.67 -16.45
C ALA A 637 19.67 -3.61 -15.61
N HIS A 638 20.81 -3.99 -16.19
CA HIS A 638 22.11 -3.86 -15.51
C HIS A 638 22.48 -2.40 -15.25
N ARG A 639 22.31 -1.51 -16.24
CA ARG A 639 22.55 -0.06 -16.06
C ARG A 639 21.71 0.53 -14.92
N TYR A 640 20.43 0.17 -14.85
CA TYR A 640 19.57 0.60 -13.74
C TYR A 640 20.10 0.14 -12.38
N ARG A 641 20.61 -1.10 -12.27
CA ARG A 641 21.21 -1.61 -11.03
C ARG A 641 22.47 -0.83 -10.64
N GLU A 642 23.32 -0.49 -11.61
CA GLU A 642 24.54 0.29 -11.36
C GLU A 642 24.25 1.70 -10.86
N THR A 643 23.16 2.32 -11.34
CA THR A 643 22.80 3.71 -10.98
C THR A 643 21.76 3.83 -9.87
N ALA A 644 21.23 2.72 -9.34
CA ALA A 644 20.11 2.73 -8.40
C ALA A 644 20.40 3.55 -7.13
N SER A 645 21.62 3.44 -6.59
CA SER A 645 22.06 4.20 -5.42
C SER A 645 22.17 5.70 -5.72
N THR A 646 22.58 6.08 -6.93
CA THR A 646 22.62 7.47 -7.37
C THR A 646 21.21 8.04 -7.54
N LEU A 647 20.31 7.29 -8.20
CA LEU A 647 18.92 7.71 -8.44
C LEU A 647 18.14 7.94 -7.14
N SER A 648 18.36 7.09 -6.14
CA SER A 648 17.72 7.18 -4.82
C SER A 648 18.47 8.10 -3.84
N SER A 649 19.61 8.66 -4.22
CA SER A 649 20.44 9.46 -3.30
C SER A 649 19.78 10.78 -2.90
N PRO A 650 20.06 11.29 -1.70
CA PRO A 650 19.65 12.65 -1.31
C PRO A 650 20.13 13.73 -2.28
N ALA A 651 21.36 13.60 -2.81
CA ALA A 651 21.91 14.57 -3.76
C ALA A 651 21.13 14.63 -5.08
N ASN A 652 20.68 13.48 -5.59
CA ASN A 652 19.85 13.46 -6.80
C ASN A 652 18.48 14.10 -6.56
N TRP A 653 17.86 13.83 -5.41
CA TRP A 653 16.59 14.45 -5.07
C TRP A 653 16.71 15.94 -4.80
N GLU A 654 17.78 16.42 -4.16
CA GLU A 654 18.01 17.85 -3.97
C GLU A 654 18.12 18.61 -5.30
N ARG A 655 18.78 18.00 -6.30
CA ARG A 655 18.82 18.50 -7.68
C ARG A 655 17.41 18.58 -8.29
N LEU A 656 16.56 17.57 -8.09
CA LEU A 656 15.19 17.55 -8.59
C LEU A 656 14.29 18.59 -7.88
N PHE A 657 14.45 18.78 -6.58
CA PHE A 657 13.69 19.77 -5.81
C PHE A 657 14.03 21.20 -6.19
N SER A 658 15.31 21.47 -6.48
CA SER A 658 15.80 22.80 -6.86
C SER A 658 15.35 23.22 -8.27
N GLY A 659 14.94 22.26 -9.11
CA GLY A 659 14.62 22.49 -10.51
C GLY A 659 15.85 22.76 -11.38
N PRO A 660 15.69 22.90 -12.71
CA PRO A 660 16.77 23.37 -13.56
C PRO A 660 17.20 24.77 -13.11
N ALA A 661 18.51 25.00 -12.98
CA ALA A 661 19.06 26.33 -12.74
C ALA A 661 18.50 27.27 -13.81
N ARG A 662 17.72 28.27 -13.39
CA ARG A 662 17.07 29.23 -14.28
C ARG A 662 18.08 30.12 -14.98
#